data_AF-A0A6G1D4F6-F1
#
_entry.id   AF-A0A6G1D4F6-F1
#
_cell.length_a   1.000
_cell.length_b   1.000
_cell.length_c   1.000
_cell.angle_alpha   90.00
_cell.angle_beta   90.00
_cell.angle_gamma   90.00
#
_symmetry.space_group_name_H-M   'P 1'
#
loop_
_entity.id
_entity.type
_entity.pdbx_description
1 polymer ?
#
loop_
_entity_poly.entity_id
_entity_poly.type
_entity_poly.pdbx_seq_one_letter_code
_entity_poly.pdbx_strand_id
1 'polypeptide(L)'
;MNVISKHNYIQTSDLSMRHQSAELGYRRPPKQIEEIVDVPPNPSYIISPRRDRIMFLKRRAMPPLSDLAKPENVLSGIRIDPGSNMRSRMSFYTGITVHMLMDNGTLGPAKEVHGYADGAKINFVTWSPDGQHMAFTVRYEDKVDSSVNLSLWVANAESGEARPLCISENIRLNAIFELFVWVNDSTVLVCTIPSSRGNPPKKPLVPFGPRIRSNEHKNVVQMRATKEMLKDLHEEQLFDYYATSQLILVSMDGQVKPIAPPAIYTALDPSPNEKYLMLTSVHRPYSSIVSYERFPKKVELWTVDGTFIREVCDLPLAEDIPITSGSVRKGKRLIRWRPDMPSTLYWVEAQDGGDANVNVSPRDIVYMERADPLNDEKPQVLLELDLRYRRTSWCNGSHALVYEHWYKTRRTRTWVISPDCKDVSPQVLFERSSEDAYSNPGSPIMCRTPAGTFVIAKIKTKYEGTYILLKGQGATPKGSIPFLDLLNINTGVKERIWESSKEKYYESVLALMSYNPKCEIQLNQLKLLVSKESRREPAQYYIKIWPDKNQVQITNYSHPHPQLALLQKEVIRYQRKDGVKLTATLYLPPGYNPSEDGPLPCLIWSYPGEFKSREAAGQVRRSPNKFARISSNFPLLWLARGFAVLADPTIPIIGEGDQEANDRYIEQLVASAEAAVNEIVRRGVRFSLVFVFCQTIYVFLSVHCFLCFLYWG
;
A
#
# COMPACT_ATOMS: atom_id res chain seq x y z
N MET A 1 -17.87 2.20 17.35
CA MET A 1 -18.98 2.15 18.33
C MET A 1 -20.23 1.78 17.55
N ASN A 2 -20.75 0.57 17.73
CA ASN A 2 -22.09 0.20 17.24
C ASN A 2 -23.03 0.20 18.43
N VAL A 3 -24.16 0.89 18.24
CA VAL A 3 -25.26 1.05 19.19
C VAL A 3 -26.07 -0.24 19.20
N ILE A 4 -26.27 -0.84 20.37
CA ILE A 4 -27.34 -1.82 20.63
C ILE A 4 -28.27 -1.18 21.65
N SER A 5 -29.56 -1.11 21.30
CA SER A 5 -30.63 -0.51 22.08
C SER A 5 -31.00 -1.37 23.29
N LYS A 6 -31.47 -0.67 24.33
CA LYS A 6 -31.84 -1.14 25.67
C LYS A 6 -33.02 -2.11 25.67
N HIS A 7 -32.99 -3.08 26.58
CA HIS A 7 -34.14 -3.42 27.44
C HIS A 7 -33.66 -3.31 28.90
N ASN A 8 -34.38 -2.54 29.71
CA ASN A 8 -34.15 -2.30 31.14
C ASN A 8 -35.22 -3.04 31.95
N TYR A 9 -34.82 -3.61 33.10
CA TYR A 9 -35.44 -3.53 34.45
C TYR A 9 -34.61 -4.47 35.36
N ILE A 10 -33.60 -3.98 36.09
CA ILE A 10 -33.61 -3.40 37.46
C ILE A 10 -33.95 -4.44 38.56
N GLN A 11 -32.95 -4.75 39.39
CA GLN A 11 -33.15 -4.87 40.85
C GLN A 11 -31.97 -4.19 41.55
N THR A 12 -32.30 -3.18 42.36
CA THR A 12 -31.42 -2.29 43.11
C THR A 12 -31.25 -2.74 44.56
N SER A 13 -30.05 -2.55 45.13
CA SER A 13 -29.85 -2.05 46.50
C SER A 13 -28.42 -1.48 46.55
N ASP A 14 -28.31 -0.15 46.52
CA ASP A 14 -28.04 0.74 47.67
C ASP A 14 -26.54 1.07 47.78
N LEU A 15 -26.18 2.27 47.33
CA LEU A 15 -25.48 3.25 48.16
C LEU A 15 -25.23 4.53 47.35
N SER A 16 -25.63 5.63 48.00
CA SER A 16 -25.58 7.01 47.54
C SER A 16 -24.23 7.42 46.93
N MET A 17 -24.26 7.86 45.67
CA MET A 17 -23.34 8.89 45.19
C MET A 17 -24.14 9.97 44.48
N ARG A 18 -24.01 11.19 45.00
CA ARG A 18 -24.41 12.44 44.36
C ARG A 18 -24.02 12.40 42.88
N HIS A 19 -24.99 12.29 41.99
CA HIS A 19 -24.79 12.61 40.59
C HIS A 19 -24.64 14.14 40.49
N GLN A 20 -23.41 14.61 40.66
CA GLN A 20 -22.98 15.81 39.95
C GLN A 20 -23.14 15.46 38.47
N SER A 21 -24.01 16.20 37.78
CA SER A 21 -24.14 16.16 36.34
C SER A 21 -22.82 16.63 35.72
N ALA A 22 -21.85 15.72 35.63
CA ALA A 22 -20.66 15.91 34.83
C ALA A 22 -21.13 16.08 33.39
N GLU A 23 -20.78 17.21 32.78
CA GLU A 23 -21.08 17.53 31.39
C GLU A 23 -20.88 16.29 30.49
N LEU A 24 -21.94 15.91 29.78
CA LEU A 24 -22.01 14.76 28.87
C LEU A 24 -21.23 15.00 27.56
N GLY A 25 -19.96 15.42 27.67
CA GLY A 25 -19.04 15.62 26.54
C GLY A 25 -18.22 14.38 26.18
N TYR A 26 -17.48 14.45 25.06
CA TYR A 26 -16.48 13.44 24.72
C TYR A 26 -15.47 13.30 25.85
N ARG A 27 -15.32 12.08 26.39
CA ARG A 27 -14.30 11.81 27.42
C ARG A 27 -12.92 11.75 26.78
N ARG A 28 -11.95 12.41 27.41
CA ARG A 28 -10.54 12.26 27.05
C ARG A 28 -10.02 10.92 27.55
N PRO A 29 -9.12 10.24 26.81
CA PRO A 29 -8.39 9.12 27.34
C PRO A 29 -7.50 9.61 28.50
N PRO A 30 -7.09 8.74 29.45
CA PRO A 30 -6.21 9.21 30.51
C PRO A 30 -4.86 9.67 29.95
N LYS A 31 -4.24 10.66 30.60
CA LYS A 31 -3.15 11.50 30.06
C LYS A 31 -2.02 10.74 29.35
N GLN A 32 -1.54 9.63 29.92
CA GLN A 32 -0.43 8.86 29.33
C GLN A 32 -0.76 8.25 27.94
N ILE A 33 -2.05 8.10 27.58
CA ILE A 33 -2.48 7.65 26.25
C ILE A 33 -2.69 8.83 25.32
N GLU A 34 -3.24 9.93 25.82
CA GLU A 34 -3.35 11.21 25.08
C GLU A 34 -1.97 11.63 24.57
N GLU A 35 -0.97 11.65 25.46
CA GLU A 35 0.43 11.97 25.15
C GLU A 35 1.09 11.04 24.13
N ILE A 36 0.55 9.85 23.87
CA ILE A 36 1.03 8.92 22.82
C ILE A 36 0.28 9.15 21.51
N VAL A 37 -1.03 9.31 21.58
CA VAL A 37 -1.90 9.40 20.40
C VAL A 37 -1.76 10.77 19.71
N ASP A 38 -1.43 11.82 20.46
CA ASP A 38 -1.29 13.18 19.94
C ASP A 38 0.10 13.49 19.38
N VAL A 39 1.05 12.55 19.45
CA VAL A 39 2.39 12.71 18.87
C VAL A 39 2.29 12.71 17.33
N PRO A 40 2.69 13.80 16.66
CA PRO A 40 2.70 13.83 15.21
C PRO A 40 3.68 12.77 14.65
N PRO A 41 3.29 12.00 13.63
CA PRO A 41 4.21 11.14 12.92
C PRO A 41 5.36 11.95 12.32
N ASN A 42 6.54 11.32 12.21
CA ASN A 42 7.64 11.90 11.43
C ASN A 42 7.13 12.29 10.02
N PRO A 43 7.65 13.39 9.45
CA PRO A 43 7.30 13.80 8.10
C PRO A 43 7.44 12.66 7.09
N SER A 44 6.48 12.55 6.17
CA SER A 44 6.67 11.73 4.97
C SER A 44 7.72 12.39 4.09
N TYR A 45 8.37 11.63 3.19
CA TYR A 45 9.31 12.22 2.25
C TYR A 45 9.03 11.80 0.80
N ILE A 46 9.35 12.68 -0.14
CA ILE A 46 9.29 12.41 -1.59
C ILE A 46 10.60 12.87 -2.22
N ILE A 47 11.27 11.97 -2.93
CA ILE A 47 12.56 12.26 -3.59
C ILE A 47 12.28 12.80 -5.00
N SER A 48 13.01 13.84 -5.41
CA SER A 48 12.90 14.41 -6.76
C SER A 48 13.26 13.39 -7.84
N PRO A 49 12.76 13.55 -9.08
CA PRO A 49 13.14 12.71 -10.22
C PRO A 49 14.65 12.61 -10.43
N ARG A 50 15.36 13.74 -10.28
CA ARG A 50 16.83 13.86 -10.45
C ARG A 50 17.63 13.43 -9.22
N ARG A 51 16.97 13.02 -8.12
CA ARG A 51 17.58 12.61 -6.84
C ARG A 51 18.45 13.68 -6.16
N ASP A 52 18.31 14.92 -6.58
CA ASP A 52 19.00 16.10 -6.08
C ASP A 52 18.23 16.83 -4.98
N ARG A 53 16.95 16.49 -4.76
CA ARG A 53 16.11 17.12 -3.74
C ARG A 53 15.26 16.10 -3.00
N ILE A 54 14.93 16.42 -1.75
CA ILE A 54 14.02 15.67 -0.90
C ILE A 54 12.97 16.63 -0.36
N MET A 55 11.69 16.37 -0.65
CA MET A 55 10.58 17.00 0.06
C MET A 55 10.32 16.25 1.37
N PHE A 56 10.06 16.98 2.45
CA PHE A 56 9.43 16.47 3.66
C PHE A 56 8.03 17.07 3.80
N LEU A 57 7.05 16.22 4.04
CA LEU A 57 5.64 16.57 4.15
C LEU A 57 5.22 16.45 5.61
N LYS A 58 4.90 17.58 6.23
CA LYS A 58 4.50 17.67 7.64
C LYS A 58 3.15 17.01 7.83
N ARG A 59 3.03 16.22 8.90
CA ARG A 59 1.82 15.46 9.22
C ARG A 59 1.28 15.87 10.57
N ARG A 60 -0.02 15.68 10.75
CA ARG A 60 -0.69 15.75 12.05
C ARG A 60 -0.92 14.36 12.62
N ALA A 61 -1.07 14.27 13.94
CA ALA A 61 -1.30 13.01 14.64
C ALA A 61 -2.67 12.41 14.30
N MET A 62 -3.74 13.16 14.58
CA MET A 62 -5.12 12.71 14.41
C MET A 62 -5.91 13.70 13.55
N PRO A 63 -6.79 13.23 12.65
CA PRO A 63 -7.74 14.09 11.96
C PRO A 63 -8.71 14.73 12.97
N PRO A 64 -9.22 15.94 12.70
CA PRO A 64 -10.22 16.56 13.56
C PRO A 64 -11.55 15.78 13.51
N LEU A 65 -12.33 15.83 14.60
CA LEU A 65 -13.65 15.17 14.66
C LEU A 65 -14.60 15.68 13.58
N SER A 66 -14.48 16.95 13.19
CA SER A 66 -15.25 17.54 12.08
C SER A 66 -15.08 16.74 10.78
N ASP A 67 -13.85 16.32 10.44
CA ASP A 67 -13.59 15.50 9.24
C ASP A 67 -14.19 14.09 9.34
N LEU A 68 -14.34 13.55 10.56
CA LEU A 68 -14.95 12.23 10.79
C LEU A 68 -16.49 12.27 10.84
N ALA A 69 -17.06 13.42 11.20
CA ALA A 69 -18.50 13.65 11.30
C ALA A 69 -19.14 14.04 9.96
N LYS A 70 -18.34 14.38 8.94
CA LYS A 70 -18.84 14.71 7.60
C LYS A 70 -19.72 13.58 7.05
N PRO A 71 -20.91 13.90 6.50
CA PRO A 71 -21.70 12.92 5.76
C PRO A 71 -20.88 12.30 4.63
N GLU A 72 -21.05 11.00 4.40
CA GLU A 72 -20.38 10.30 3.30
C GLU A 72 -21.37 9.42 2.53
N ASN A 73 -21.19 9.35 1.21
CA ASN A 73 -21.86 8.38 0.36
C ASN A 73 -20.93 7.19 0.14
N VAL A 74 -21.41 5.97 0.40
CA VAL A 74 -20.65 4.75 0.13
C VAL A 74 -21.22 4.07 -1.11
N LEU A 75 -20.50 4.20 -2.23
CA LEU A 75 -20.95 3.73 -3.54
C LEU A 75 -19.89 2.80 -4.14
N SER A 76 -20.25 1.53 -4.34
CA SER A 76 -19.40 0.51 -4.98
C SER A 76 -18.00 0.34 -4.35
N GLY A 77 -17.92 0.39 -3.01
CA GLY A 77 -16.66 0.30 -2.27
C GLY A 77 -15.87 1.61 -2.17
N ILE A 78 -16.45 2.73 -2.59
CA ILE A 78 -15.84 4.07 -2.49
C ILE A 78 -16.62 4.90 -1.47
N ARG A 79 -15.90 5.52 -0.53
CA ARG A 79 -16.48 6.49 0.41
C ARG A 79 -16.22 7.91 -0.10
N ILE A 80 -17.29 8.66 -0.34
CA ILE A 80 -17.30 9.93 -1.05
C ILE A 80 -17.76 11.03 -0.09
N ASP A 81 -17.00 12.13 -0.02
CA ASP A 81 -17.47 13.40 0.55
C ASP A 81 -18.27 14.15 -0.53
N PRO A 82 -19.62 14.22 -0.42
CA PRO A 82 -20.46 14.84 -1.44
C PRO A 82 -20.27 16.35 -1.54
N GLY A 83 -19.78 17.01 -0.47
CA GLY A 83 -19.57 18.47 -0.45
C GLY A 83 -18.36 18.90 -1.27
N SER A 84 -17.33 18.06 -1.33
CA SER A 84 -16.05 18.39 -1.97
C SER A 84 -15.64 17.46 -3.13
N ASN A 85 -16.50 16.50 -3.49
CA ASN A 85 -16.32 15.56 -4.60
C ASN A 85 -14.96 14.81 -4.57
N MET A 86 -14.55 14.44 -3.37
CA MET A 86 -13.32 13.69 -3.09
C MET A 86 -13.62 12.44 -2.26
N ARG A 87 -12.61 11.58 -2.08
CA ARG A 87 -12.71 10.49 -1.10
C ARG A 87 -12.87 11.06 0.31
N SER A 88 -13.79 10.50 1.09
CA SER A 88 -13.92 10.85 2.50
C SER A 88 -12.71 10.33 3.30
N ARG A 89 -12.51 10.87 4.51
CA ARG A 89 -11.53 10.37 5.50
C ARG A 89 -10.07 10.36 5.01
N MET A 90 -9.71 11.20 4.04
CA MET A 90 -8.32 11.36 3.61
C MET A 90 -7.47 12.07 4.67
N SER A 91 -6.30 11.51 4.97
CA SER A 91 -5.25 12.24 5.69
C SER A 91 -4.71 13.37 4.82
N PHE A 92 -4.19 14.42 5.42
CA PHE A 92 -3.59 15.56 4.72
C PHE A 92 -2.27 15.97 5.36
N TYR A 93 -1.47 16.70 4.58
CA TYR A 93 -0.26 17.35 5.05
C TYR A 93 -0.54 18.79 5.48
N THR A 94 0.27 19.30 6.39
CA THR A 94 0.13 20.65 6.95
C THR A 94 1.29 21.58 6.56
N GLY A 95 2.19 21.11 5.70
CA GLY A 95 3.32 21.89 5.21
C GLY A 95 4.25 21.03 4.36
N ILE A 96 5.02 21.69 3.50
CA ILE A 96 6.02 21.08 2.61
C ILE A 96 7.34 21.83 2.83
N THR A 97 8.41 21.09 3.10
CA THR A 97 9.78 21.62 3.07
C THR A 97 10.61 20.88 2.04
N VAL A 98 11.48 21.58 1.33
CA VAL A 98 12.36 21.01 0.31
C VAL A 98 13.81 21.22 0.72
N HIS A 99 14.61 20.16 0.62
CA HIS A 99 16.05 20.22 0.83
C HIS A 99 16.79 19.80 -0.43
N MET A 100 17.83 20.54 -0.78
CA MET A 100 18.83 20.09 -1.76
C MET A 100 19.68 18.97 -1.12
N LEU A 101 19.98 17.93 -1.87
CA LEU A 101 20.93 16.88 -1.49
C LEU A 101 22.32 17.26 -2.02
N MET A 102 23.26 17.46 -1.11
CA MET A 102 24.63 17.82 -1.44
C MET A 102 25.46 16.58 -1.80
N ASP A 103 26.59 16.78 -2.47
CA ASP A 103 27.44 15.67 -2.93
C ASP A 103 28.01 14.81 -1.80
N ASN A 104 28.31 15.43 -0.66
CA ASN A 104 28.73 14.74 0.55
C ASN A 104 27.58 13.98 1.26
N GLY A 105 26.35 14.02 0.74
CA GLY A 105 25.18 13.37 1.31
C GLY A 105 24.44 14.16 2.38
N THR A 106 24.92 15.37 2.74
CA THR A 106 24.19 16.26 3.65
C THR A 106 23.01 16.93 2.94
N LEU A 107 22.06 17.44 3.74
CA LEU A 107 20.98 18.27 3.23
C LEU A 107 21.37 19.74 3.33
N GLY A 108 21.10 20.49 2.26
CA GLY A 108 21.10 21.95 2.29
C GLY A 108 20.02 22.52 3.22
N PRO A 109 19.97 23.86 3.38
CA PRO A 109 18.98 24.51 4.23
C PRO A 109 17.56 24.16 3.78
N ALA A 110 16.65 24.07 4.75
CA ALA A 110 15.24 23.83 4.47
C ALA A 110 14.63 25.00 3.71
N LYS A 111 13.96 24.71 2.61
CA LYS A 111 13.14 25.68 1.87
C LYS A 111 11.66 25.38 2.11
N GLU A 112 10.98 26.25 2.83
CA GLU A 112 9.54 26.10 3.07
C GLU A 112 8.74 26.53 1.84
N VAL A 113 7.77 25.69 1.46
CA VAL A 113 6.80 26.04 0.42
C VAL A 113 5.73 26.93 1.03
N HIS A 114 5.55 28.13 0.46
CA HIS A 114 4.69 29.19 0.99
C HIS A 114 3.81 29.80 -0.12
N GLY A 115 2.79 30.56 0.24
CA GLY A 115 1.85 31.21 -0.70
C GLY A 115 0.40 30.78 -0.51
N TYR A 116 0.16 29.62 0.11
CA TYR A 116 -1.15 29.26 0.68
C TYR A 116 -1.29 29.83 2.10
N ALA A 117 -2.53 30.07 2.53
CA ALA A 117 -2.82 30.61 3.86
C ALA A 117 -2.69 29.54 4.96
N ASP A 118 -2.57 30.00 6.21
CA ASP A 118 -2.57 29.13 7.38
C ASP A 118 -3.83 28.25 7.45
N GLY A 119 -3.67 27.04 7.98
CA GLY A 119 -4.76 26.06 8.06
C GLY A 119 -5.01 25.29 6.76
N ALA A 120 -4.16 25.47 5.74
CA ALA A 120 -4.20 24.66 4.52
C ALA A 120 -4.07 23.15 4.82
N LYS A 121 -4.97 22.36 4.26
CA LYS A 121 -4.91 20.90 4.18
C LYS A 121 -4.40 20.52 2.80
N ILE A 122 -3.21 19.95 2.74
CA ILE A 122 -2.50 19.64 1.50
C ILE A 122 -2.66 18.16 1.13
N ASN A 123 -2.99 17.88 -0.13
CA ASN A 123 -3.15 16.53 -0.66
C ASN A 123 -2.47 16.36 -2.04
N PHE A 124 -2.38 15.13 -2.54
CA PHE A 124 -1.91 14.79 -3.90
C PHE A 124 -0.56 15.42 -4.30
N VAL A 125 0.43 15.44 -3.40
CA VAL A 125 1.74 16.07 -3.68
C VAL A 125 2.57 15.23 -4.66
N THR A 126 3.00 15.84 -5.76
CA THR A 126 3.82 15.22 -6.82
C THR A 126 4.90 16.17 -7.34
N TRP A 127 5.98 15.61 -7.90
CA TRP A 127 7.00 16.34 -8.66
C TRP A 127 6.63 16.37 -10.15
N SER A 128 6.94 17.47 -10.84
CA SER A 128 7.07 17.48 -12.32
C SER A 128 8.17 16.49 -12.76
N PRO A 129 8.14 15.99 -14.01
CA PRO A 129 9.15 15.03 -14.50
C PRO A 129 10.59 15.55 -14.41
N ASP A 130 10.83 16.84 -14.69
CA ASP A 130 12.12 17.49 -14.51
C ASP A 130 12.53 17.76 -13.04
N GLY A 131 11.58 17.72 -12.11
CA GLY A 131 11.80 18.02 -10.68
C GLY A 131 11.90 19.50 -10.33
N GLN A 132 11.57 20.41 -11.25
CA GLN A 132 11.63 21.86 -11.04
C GLN A 132 10.36 22.42 -10.38
N HIS A 133 9.24 21.70 -10.48
CA HIS A 133 7.95 22.09 -9.95
C HIS A 133 7.31 20.99 -9.11
N MET A 134 6.41 21.41 -8.22
CA MET A 134 5.61 20.53 -7.38
C MET A 134 4.14 20.86 -7.59
N ALA A 135 3.31 19.87 -7.92
CA ALA A 135 1.86 20.03 -7.97
C ALA A 135 1.22 19.35 -6.75
N PHE A 136 0.21 19.99 -6.18
CA PHE A 136 -0.53 19.50 -5.02
C PHE A 136 -1.88 20.19 -4.95
N THR A 137 -2.80 19.68 -4.14
CA THR A 137 -4.05 20.39 -3.86
C THR A 137 -4.04 21.03 -2.50
N VAL A 138 -4.74 22.16 -2.40
CA VAL A 138 -5.01 22.87 -1.15
C VAL A 138 -6.51 22.94 -0.93
N ARG A 139 -6.91 22.64 0.31
CA ARG A 139 -8.25 22.90 0.83
C ARG A 139 -8.18 23.51 2.21
N TYR A 140 -9.20 24.27 2.59
CA TYR A 140 -9.34 24.84 3.93
C TYR A 140 -10.48 24.15 4.68
N GLU A 141 -10.57 24.34 5.99
CA GLU A 141 -11.76 23.93 6.73
C GLU A 141 -12.98 24.68 6.22
N ASP A 142 -14.13 23.99 6.24
CA ASP A 142 -15.37 24.51 5.69
C ASP A 142 -15.76 25.80 6.44
N LYS A 143 -15.49 26.98 5.85
CA LYS A 143 -16.45 28.07 5.99
C LYS A 143 -17.69 27.58 5.26
N VAL A 144 -18.79 27.48 5.98
CA VAL A 144 -20.06 26.83 5.63
C VAL A 144 -20.69 27.33 4.30
N ASP A 145 -20.09 28.30 3.61
CA ASP A 145 -20.76 29.02 2.52
C ASP A 145 -19.88 29.47 1.33
N SER A 146 -18.75 28.80 1.05
CA SER A 146 -17.94 29.17 -0.14
C SER A 146 -17.56 27.96 -0.98
N SER A 147 -18.05 27.99 -2.22
CA SER A 147 -18.05 26.94 -3.24
C SER A 147 -16.69 26.61 -3.88
N VAL A 148 -15.56 26.74 -3.17
CA VAL A 148 -14.23 26.30 -3.65
C VAL A 148 -13.40 25.76 -2.49
N ASN A 149 -13.66 24.51 -2.07
CA ASN A 149 -12.88 23.87 -1.00
C ASN A 149 -11.82 22.89 -1.53
N LEU A 150 -11.46 22.88 -2.81
CA LEU A 150 -10.29 22.13 -3.30
C LEU A 150 -9.75 22.79 -4.56
N SER A 151 -8.49 23.22 -4.52
CA SER A 151 -7.82 23.89 -5.65
C SER A 151 -6.50 23.21 -5.96
N LEU A 152 -6.11 23.20 -7.24
CA LEU A 152 -4.80 22.71 -7.69
C LEU A 152 -3.79 23.84 -7.59
N TRP A 153 -2.65 23.56 -6.98
CA TRP A 153 -1.56 24.50 -6.77
C TRP A 153 -0.29 23.95 -7.40
N VAL A 154 0.57 24.88 -7.81
CA VAL A 154 1.93 24.57 -8.22
C VAL A 154 2.91 25.42 -7.43
N ALA A 155 4.05 24.83 -7.09
CA ALA A 155 5.15 25.52 -6.45
C ALA A 155 6.46 25.32 -7.18
N ASN A 156 7.30 26.35 -7.17
CA ASN A 156 8.67 26.26 -7.67
C ASN A 156 9.56 25.57 -6.62
N ALA A 157 10.35 24.59 -7.05
CA ALA A 157 11.19 23.77 -6.16
C ALA A 157 12.34 24.52 -5.49
N GLU A 158 12.78 25.63 -6.10
CA GLU A 158 13.91 26.43 -5.66
C GLU A 158 13.48 27.61 -4.80
N SER A 159 12.48 28.38 -5.25
CA SER A 159 11.97 29.53 -4.49
C SER A 159 10.98 29.14 -3.40
N GLY A 160 10.36 27.95 -3.47
CA GLY A 160 9.29 27.53 -2.55
C GLY A 160 7.98 28.32 -2.74
N GLU A 161 7.93 29.25 -3.69
CA GLU A 161 6.73 30.03 -3.96
C GLU A 161 5.67 29.15 -4.60
N ALA A 162 4.49 29.10 -3.97
CA ALA A 162 3.32 28.38 -4.42
C ALA A 162 2.22 29.35 -4.85
N ARG A 163 1.52 28.98 -5.92
CA ARG A 163 0.35 29.70 -6.42
C ARG A 163 -0.72 28.71 -6.88
N PRO A 164 -2.00 29.10 -6.87
CA PRO A 164 -3.02 28.31 -7.55
C PRO A 164 -2.64 28.19 -9.03
N LEU A 165 -2.75 26.99 -9.58
CA LEU A 165 -2.70 26.80 -11.02
C LEU A 165 -4.04 27.31 -11.55
N CYS A 166 -4.04 28.37 -12.38
CA CYS A 166 -5.24 29.13 -12.74
C CYS A 166 -6.32 28.23 -13.37
N ILE A 167 -7.19 27.73 -12.51
CA ILE A 167 -8.40 27.01 -12.88
C ILE A 167 -9.53 28.01 -12.64
N SER A 168 -10.29 28.35 -13.69
CA SER A 168 -11.45 29.26 -13.60
C SER A 168 -12.31 28.88 -12.39
N GLU A 169 -12.91 29.87 -11.71
CA GLU A 169 -13.80 29.64 -10.55
C GLU A 169 -14.94 28.64 -10.83
N ASN A 170 -15.29 28.46 -12.11
CA ASN A 170 -16.32 27.53 -12.56
C ASN A 170 -15.84 26.07 -12.70
N ILE A 171 -14.54 25.83 -12.73
CA ILE A 171 -13.97 24.49 -12.89
C ILE A 171 -13.66 23.92 -11.51
N ARG A 172 -14.36 22.83 -11.17
CA ARG A 172 -14.20 22.13 -9.89
C ARG A 172 -13.50 20.80 -10.11
N LEU A 173 -12.60 20.46 -9.20
CA LEU A 173 -11.84 19.20 -9.24
C LEU A 173 -12.73 17.99 -8.91
N ASN A 174 -12.47 16.86 -9.56
CA ASN A 174 -13.08 15.57 -9.22
C ASN A 174 -12.00 14.61 -8.70
N ALA A 175 -11.99 14.37 -7.39
CA ALA A 175 -10.96 13.59 -6.70
C ALA A 175 -11.48 12.24 -6.18
N ILE A 176 -12.42 11.61 -6.90
CA ILE A 176 -12.95 10.28 -6.56
C ILE A 176 -11.95 9.16 -6.88
N PHE A 177 -11.27 9.26 -8.04
CA PHE A 177 -10.23 8.33 -8.48
C PHE A 177 -8.87 9.05 -8.62
N GLU A 178 -8.17 8.83 -9.73
CA GLU A 178 -6.98 9.60 -10.09
C GLU A 178 -7.38 11.05 -10.34
N LEU A 179 -6.74 12.00 -9.64
CA LEU A 179 -7.11 13.41 -9.74
C LEU A 179 -6.33 14.12 -10.84
N PHE A 180 -5.01 13.94 -10.90
CA PHE A 180 -4.19 14.58 -11.90
C PHE A 180 -2.86 13.86 -12.11
N VAL A 181 -2.28 14.01 -13.30
CA VAL A 181 -0.95 13.50 -13.67
C VAL A 181 -0.20 14.52 -14.52
N TRP A 182 1.12 14.61 -14.36
CA TRP A 182 1.97 15.37 -15.27
C TRP A 182 2.06 14.63 -16.61
N VAL A 183 1.79 15.31 -17.72
CA VAL A 183 1.96 14.75 -19.07
C VAL A 183 3.29 15.16 -19.71
N ASN A 184 3.89 16.24 -19.22
CA ASN A 184 5.23 16.74 -19.51
C ASN A 184 5.70 17.67 -18.36
N ASP A 185 6.80 18.40 -18.54
CA ASP A 185 7.39 19.30 -17.53
C ASP A 185 6.53 20.54 -17.17
N SER A 186 5.53 20.86 -18.00
CA SER A 186 4.77 22.13 -17.93
C SER A 186 3.25 21.97 -18.04
N THR A 187 2.75 20.75 -18.19
CA THR A 187 1.32 20.48 -18.38
C THR A 187 0.86 19.34 -17.48
N VAL A 188 -0.29 19.55 -16.86
CA VAL A 188 -0.96 18.58 -16.00
C VAL A 188 -2.30 18.19 -16.63
N LEU A 189 -2.59 16.90 -16.73
CA LEU A 189 -3.90 16.36 -17.05
C LEU A 189 -4.71 16.22 -15.76
N VAL A 190 -5.89 16.82 -15.69
CA VAL A 190 -6.69 16.98 -14.47
C VAL A 190 -8.12 16.46 -14.67
N CYS A 191 -8.62 15.70 -13.71
CA CYS A 191 -10.02 15.30 -13.60
C CYS A 191 -10.86 16.42 -12.97
N THR A 192 -11.89 16.86 -13.69
CA THR A 192 -12.80 17.92 -13.24
C THR A 192 -14.25 17.46 -13.31
N ILE A 193 -15.10 18.13 -12.54
CA ILE A 193 -16.54 17.91 -12.57
C ILE A 193 -17.07 18.44 -13.92
N PRO A 194 -17.81 17.63 -14.70
CA PRO A 194 -18.41 18.10 -15.95
C PRO A 194 -19.30 19.33 -15.72
N SER A 195 -19.16 20.36 -16.57
CA SER A 195 -19.97 21.58 -16.49
C SER A 195 -21.47 21.32 -16.64
N SER A 196 -21.85 20.23 -17.33
CA SER A 196 -23.21 19.79 -17.55
C SER A 196 -23.83 18.97 -16.41
N ARG A 197 -23.09 18.67 -15.32
CA ARG A 197 -23.51 17.69 -14.31
C ARG A 197 -24.85 18.02 -13.62
N GLY A 198 -25.13 19.29 -13.34
CA GLY A 198 -26.34 19.71 -12.62
C GLY A 198 -26.42 19.23 -11.16
N ASN A 199 -27.65 19.12 -10.66
CA ASN A 199 -27.97 18.74 -9.28
C ASN A 199 -27.89 17.22 -9.05
N PRO A 200 -27.57 16.76 -7.82
CA PRO A 200 -27.52 15.33 -7.52
C PRO A 200 -28.89 14.65 -7.73
N PRO A 201 -28.93 13.42 -8.27
CA PRO A 201 -30.15 12.63 -8.41
C PRO A 201 -30.92 12.52 -7.09
N LYS A 202 -32.23 12.81 -7.14
CA LYS A 202 -33.13 12.64 -6.00
C LYS A 202 -33.59 11.18 -5.89
N LYS A 203 -33.65 10.66 -4.67
CA LYS A 203 -34.17 9.30 -4.44
C LYS A 203 -35.68 9.28 -4.73
N PRO A 204 -36.16 8.38 -5.61
CA PRO A 204 -37.60 8.27 -5.87
C PRO A 204 -38.33 7.74 -4.63
N LEU A 205 -39.58 8.19 -4.41
CA LEU A 205 -40.42 7.73 -3.30
C LEU A 205 -40.82 6.25 -3.45
N VAL A 206 -41.01 5.82 -4.69
CA VAL A 206 -41.35 4.44 -5.05
C VAL A 206 -40.19 3.88 -5.86
N PRO A 207 -39.60 2.73 -5.48
CA PRO A 207 -38.61 2.05 -6.30
C PRO A 207 -39.18 1.75 -7.69
N PHE A 208 -38.36 1.89 -8.75
CA PHE A 208 -38.79 1.65 -10.13
C PHE A 208 -39.36 0.24 -10.39
N GLY A 209 -38.98 -0.75 -9.58
CA GLY A 209 -39.48 -2.12 -9.66
C GLY A 209 -38.66 -3.06 -8.78
N PRO A 210 -39.08 -4.33 -8.67
CA PRO A 210 -38.30 -5.35 -7.97
C PRO A 210 -37.00 -5.64 -8.74
N ARG A 211 -35.90 -5.85 -8.01
CA ARG A 211 -34.67 -6.38 -8.62
C ARG A 211 -34.84 -7.87 -8.88
N ILE A 212 -34.91 -8.24 -10.15
CA ILE A 212 -34.98 -9.64 -10.57
C ILE A 212 -33.55 -10.18 -10.67
N ARG A 213 -33.30 -11.30 -10.00
CA ARG A 213 -32.07 -12.10 -10.16
C ARG A 213 -32.47 -13.48 -10.64
N SER A 214 -31.89 -13.93 -11.75
CA SER A 214 -32.07 -15.29 -12.26
C SER A 214 -30.77 -16.09 -12.06
N ASN A 215 -30.91 -17.30 -11.54
CA ASN A 215 -29.84 -18.30 -11.45
C ASN A 215 -30.00 -19.40 -12.52
N GLU A 216 -30.90 -19.22 -13.50
CA GLU A 216 -31.21 -20.22 -14.54
C GLU A 216 -29.99 -20.59 -15.38
N HIS A 217 -29.02 -19.67 -15.50
CA HIS A 217 -27.74 -19.89 -16.18
C HIS A 217 -26.71 -20.69 -15.35
N LYS A 218 -27.07 -21.16 -14.14
CA LYS A 218 -26.21 -21.97 -13.24
C LYS A 218 -24.81 -21.40 -12.96
N ASN A 219 -24.61 -20.09 -13.09
CA ASN A 219 -23.38 -19.43 -12.68
C ASN A 219 -23.29 -19.44 -11.13
N VAL A 220 -22.60 -20.44 -10.58
CA VAL A 220 -22.34 -20.52 -9.14
C VAL A 220 -21.27 -19.49 -8.78
N VAL A 221 -21.70 -18.25 -8.52
CA VAL A 221 -20.83 -17.22 -7.97
C VAL A 221 -20.90 -17.32 -6.45
N GLN A 222 -19.97 -18.06 -5.83
CA GLN A 222 -19.77 -17.96 -4.39
C GLN A 222 -19.25 -16.54 -4.09
N MET A 223 -19.93 -15.80 -3.23
CA MET A 223 -19.57 -14.41 -2.96
C MET A 223 -19.27 -14.20 -1.48
N ARG A 224 -18.21 -13.45 -1.21
CA ARG A 224 -18.00 -12.86 0.11
C ARG A 224 -18.98 -11.69 0.25
N ALA A 225 -19.71 -11.62 1.36
CA ALA A 225 -20.69 -10.55 1.58
C ALA A 225 -20.02 -9.17 1.59
N THR A 226 -20.17 -8.42 0.50
CA THR A 226 -19.64 -7.04 0.39
C THR A 226 -20.75 -6.07 0.79
N LYS A 227 -20.60 -5.38 1.93
CA LYS A 227 -21.66 -4.52 2.53
C LYS A 227 -21.79 -3.14 1.87
N GLU A 228 -20.96 -2.82 0.89
CA GLU A 228 -20.75 -1.44 0.38
C GLU A 228 -21.00 -1.31 -1.14
N MET A 229 -21.91 -2.14 -1.69
CA MET A 229 -22.22 -2.20 -3.13
C MET A 229 -23.46 -1.34 -3.49
N LEU A 230 -23.70 -1.12 -4.79
CA LEU A 230 -24.83 -0.32 -5.28
C LEU A 230 -26.18 -1.03 -5.09
N LYS A 231 -27.06 -0.44 -4.28
CA LYS A 231 -28.30 -1.06 -3.80
C LYS A 231 -29.50 -0.88 -4.72
N ASP A 232 -29.54 0.17 -5.51
CA ASP A 232 -30.66 0.49 -6.39
C ASP A 232 -30.21 1.40 -7.56
N LEU A 233 -31.13 1.68 -8.48
CA LEU A 233 -30.87 2.55 -9.64
C LEU A 233 -30.49 3.98 -9.21
N HIS A 234 -30.97 4.45 -8.04
CA HIS A 234 -30.62 5.76 -7.51
C HIS A 234 -29.15 5.80 -7.10
N GLU A 235 -28.64 4.77 -6.40
CA GLU A 235 -27.21 4.67 -6.09
C GLU A 235 -26.33 4.52 -7.36
N GLU A 236 -26.80 3.85 -8.40
CA GLU A 236 -26.11 3.82 -9.70
C GLU A 236 -26.04 5.21 -10.35
N GLN A 237 -27.14 5.98 -10.31
CA GLN A 237 -27.15 7.37 -10.78
C GLN A 237 -26.27 8.28 -9.93
N LEU A 238 -26.24 8.08 -8.61
CA LEU A 238 -25.31 8.80 -7.73
C LEU A 238 -23.85 8.43 -8.04
N PHE A 239 -23.57 7.18 -8.36
CA PHE A 239 -22.23 6.75 -8.76
C PHE A 239 -21.81 7.47 -10.05
N ASP A 240 -22.66 7.50 -11.08
CA ASP A 240 -22.43 8.30 -12.29
C ASP A 240 -22.21 9.79 -11.95
N TYR A 241 -23.06 10.37 -11.10
CA TYR A 241 -23.01 11.77 -10.71
C TYR A 241 -21.67 12.17 -10.06
N TYR A 242 -21.20 11.42 -9.07
CA TYR A 242 -19.98 11.77 -8.34
C TYR A 242 -18.71 11.37 -9.11
N ALA A 243 -18.74 10.24 -9.82
CA ALA A 243 -17.54 9.63 -10.36
C ALA A 243 -17.20 10.07 -11.81
N THR A 244 -18.17 10.58 -12.57
CA THR A 244 -17.92 11.09 -13.92
C THR A 244 -17.03 12.34 -13.88
N SER A 245 -15.98 12.34 -14.70
CA SER A 245 -15.04 13.44 -14.83
C SER A 245 -14.92 13.90 -16.28
N GLN A 246 -14.81 15.22 -16.49
CA GLN A 246 -14.26 15.81 -17.71
C GLN A 246 -12.75 15.95 -17.51
N LEU A 247 -11.95 15.44 -18.45
CA LEU A 247 -10.51 15.65 -18.41
C LEU A 247 -10.16 17.00 -19.06
N ILE A 248 -9.22 17.71 -18.44
CA ILE A 248 -8.65 18.95 -18.98
C ILE A 248 -7.12 18.91 -18.89
N LEU A 249 -6.44 19.46 -19.88
CA LEU A 249 -5.03 19.81 -19.79
C LEU A 249 -4.93 21.22 -19.23
N VAL A 250 -4.06 21.41 -18.26
CA VAL A 250 -3.75 22.70 -17.64
C VAL A 250 -2.26 22.94 -17.75
N SER A 251 -1.86 23.95 -18.50
CA SER A 251 -0.45 24.37 -18.58
C SER A 251 -0.08 25.27 -17.41
N MET A 252 1.23 25.40 -17.17
CA MET A 252 1.78 26.22 -16.07
C MET A 252 1.37 27.70 -16.10
N ASP A 253 1.08 28.25 -17.28
CA ASP A 253 0.58 29.62 -17.48
C ASP A 253 -0.95 29.73 -17.27
N GLY A 254 -1.64 28.62 -17.04
CA GLY A 254 -3.07 28.58 -16.75
C GLY A 254 -3.98 28.35 -17.95
N GLN A 255 -3.45 28.05 -19.14
CA GLN A 255 -4.30 27.67 -20.28
C GLN A 255 -4.97 26.33 -20.02
N VAL A 256 -6.26 26.26 -20.33
CA VAL A 256 -7.10 25.08 -20.12
C VAL A 256 -7.61 24.57 -21.45
N LYS A 257 -7.42 23.27 -21.72
CA LYS A 257 -7.94 22.58 -22.91
C LYS A 257 -8.69 21.31 -22.50
N PRO A 258 -10.00 21.18 -22.78
CA PRO A 258 -10.70 19.90 -22.57
C PRO A 258 -10.18 18.83 -23.51
N ILE A 259 -10.13 17.59 -23.02
CA ILE A 259 -9.66 16.41 -23.74
C ILE A 259 -10.54 15.22 -23.38
N ALA A 260 -10.87 14.40 -24.37
CA ALA A 260 -11.74 13.23 -24.24
C ALA A 260 -13.18 13.55 -23.73
N PRO A 261 -14.18 12.72 -24.03
CA PRO A 261 -15.54 12.93 -23.54
C PRO A 261 -15.65 12.67 -22.03
N PRO A 262 -16.64 13.23 -21.31
CA PRO A 262 -16.88 12.88 -19.91
C PRO A 262 -17.09 11.37 -19.71
N ALA A 263 -16.33 10.78 -18.78
CA ALA A 263 -16.46 9.38 -18.40
C ALA A 263 -16.04 9.16 -16.94
N ILE A 264 -16.29 7.97 -16.40
CA ILE A 264 -15.78 7.59 -15.09
C ILE A 264 -14.33 7.11 -15.23
N TYR A 265 -13.42 8.06 -15.33
CA TYR A 265 -11.98 7.80 -15.42
C TYR A 265 -11.44 7.28 -14.09
N THR A 266 -10.79 6.12 -14.13
CA THR A 266 -10.20 5.46 -12.95
C THR A 266 -8.67 5.44 -12.96
N ALA A 267 -8.04 5.63 -14.12
CA ALA A 267 -6.59 5.79 -14.25
C ALA A 267 -6.24 6.66 -15.46
N LEU A 268 -5.17 7.45 -15.30
CA LEU A 268 -4.57 8.32 -16.30
C LEU A 268 -3.09 7.94 -16.43
N ASP A 269 -2.70 7.33 -17.55
CA ASP A 269 -1.35 6.81 -17.73
C ASP A 269 -0.68 7.48 -18.96
N PRO A 270 0.08 8.57 -18.78
CA PRO A 270 0.87 9.17 -19.87
C PRO A 270 2.01 8.24 -20.30
N SER A 271 2.32 8.23 -21.60
CA SER A 271 3.40 7.41 -22.14
C SER A 271 4.78 7.96 -21.77
N PRO A 272 5.82 7.11 -21.69
CA PRO A 272 7.17 7.56 -21.30
C PRO A 272 7.82 8.59 -22.24
N ASN A 273 7.29 8.78 -23.44
CA ASN A 273 7.74 9.81 -24.39
C ASN A 273 6.76 10.97 -24.55
N GLU A 274 5.78 11.09 -23.64
CA GLU A 274 4.86 12.24 -23.58
C GLU A 274 3.96 12.41 -24.82
N LYS A 275 3.92 11.42 -25.72
CA LYS A 275 3.13 11.47 -26.97
C LYS A 275 1.71 10.96 -26.81
N TYR A 276 1.49 10.01 -25.90
CA TYR A 276 0.24 9.28 -25.79
C TYR A 276 -0.29 9.30 -24.36
N LEU A 277 -1.60 9.14 -24.24
CA LEU A 277 -2.32 8.97 -22.99
C LEU A 277 -3.12 7.67 -23.08
N MET A 278 -2.90 6.77 -22.11
CA MET A 278 -3.77 5.62 -21.92
C MET A 278 -4.77 5.97 -20.81
N LEU A 279 -6.05 5.98 -21.18
CA LEU A 279 -7.15 6.32 -20.29
C LEU A 279 -7.93 5.06 -19.95
N THR A 280 -8.12 4.80 -18.65
CA THR A 280 -8.96 3.69 -18.18
C THR A 280 -10.25 4.24 -17.58
N SER A 281 -11.40 3.80 -18.08
CA SER A 281 -12.72 4.19 -17.56
C SER A 281 -13.57 2.98 -17.22
N VAL A 282 -14.55 3.19 -16.33
CA VAL A 282 -15.61 2.21 -16.06
C VAL A 282 -16.95 2.70 -16.62
N HIS A 283 -17.81 1.78 -17.03
CA HIS A 283 -19.15 2.10 -17.56
C HIS A 283 -20.18 1.05 -17.17
N ARG A 284 -21.45 1.34 -17.44
CA ARG A 284 -22.58 0.43 -17.22
C ARG A 284 -22.46 -0.84 -18.10
N PRO A 285 -23.08 -1.96 -17.70
CA PRO A 285 -23.89 -2.15 -16.48
C PRO A 285 -23.05 -2.25 -15.20
N TYR A 286 -23.56 -1.67 -14.11
CA TYR A 286 -22.97 -1.82 -12.79
C TYR A 286 -23.49 -3.04 -12.05
N SER A 287 -22.78 -3.41 -11.00
CA SER A 287 -23.16 -4.53 -10.15
C SER A 287 -23.61 -4.08 -8.76
N SER A 288 -24.51 -4.88 -8.20
CA SER A 288 -24.98 -4.79 -6.81
C SER A 288 -24.26 -5.73 -5.85
N ILE A 289 -23.29 -6.50 -6.36
CA ILE A 289 -22.62 -7.58 -5.61
C ILE A 289 -21.09 -7.48 -5.62
N VAL A 290 -20.52 -6.79 -6.60
CA VAL A 290 -19.07 -6.55 -6.73
C VAL A 290 -18.76 -5.05 -6.80
N SER A 291 -17.56 -4.67 -6.36
CA SER A 291 -17.09 -3.28 -6.35
C SER A 291 -16.77 -2.79 -7.76
N TYR A 292 -16.49 -1.49 -7.89
CA TYR A 292 -16.22 -0.83 -9.18
C TYR A 292 -15.06 -1.47 -9.95
N GLU A 293 -14.11 -2.11 -9.25
CA GLU A 293 -12.97 -2.81 -9.85
C GLU A 293 -13.40 -3.97 -10.76
N ARG A 294 -14.62 -4.48 -10.58
CA ARG A 294 -15.20 -5.56 -11.39
C ARG A 294 -16.22 -5.08 -12.41
N PHE A 295 -16.54 -3.78 -12.46
CA PHE A 295 -17.43 -3.22 -13.47
C PHE A 295 -16.85 -3.37 -14.89
N PRO A 296 -17.65 -3.19 -15.96
CA PRO A 296 -17.16 -3.04 -17.30
C PRO A 296 -16.06 -1.98 -17.36
N LYS A 297 -14.96 -2.32 -18.01
CA LYS A 297 -13.74 -1.51 -18.02
C LYS A 297 -13.31 -1.30 -19.46
N LYS A 298 -13.25 -0.04 -19.87
CA LYS A 298 -12.70 0.36 -21.16
C LYS A 298 -11.31 0.96 -20.99
N VAL A 299 -10.41 0.63 -21.91
CA VAL A 299 -9.08 1.23 -22.02
C VAL A 299 -8.92 1.79 -23.41
N GLU A 300 -8.68 3.09 -23.49
CA GLU A 300 -8.53 3.82 -24.74
C GLU A 300 -7.15 4.47 -24.81
N LEU A 301 -6.67 4.58 -26.04
CA LEU A 301 -5.43 5.24 -26.35
C LEU A 301 -5.71 6.54 -27.09
N TRP A 302 -5.11 7.61 -26.59
CA TRP A 302 -5.23 8.97 -27.11
C TRP A 302 -3.83 9.54 -27.35
N THR A 303 -3.72 10.52 -28.23
CA THR A 303 -2.56 11.40 -28.25
C THR A 303 -2.64 12.41 -27.10
N VAL A 304 -1.51 12.98 -26.69
CA VAL A 304 -1.48 13.98 -25.61
C VAL A 304 -2.25 15.25 -25.96
N ASP A 305 -2.39 15.59 -27.23
CA ASP A 305 -3.17 16.74 -27.72
C ASP A 305 -4.67 16.46 -27.80
N GLY A 306 -5.11 15.21 -27.59
CA GLY A 306 -6.53 14.86 -27.47
C GLY A 306 -7.19 14.22 -28.68
N THR A 307 -6.40 13.66 -29.58
CA THR A 307 -6.90 12.85 -30.69
C THR A 307 -7.07 11.40 -30.24
N PHE A 308 -8.25 10.82 -30.42
CA PHE A 308 -8.50 9.40 -30.18
C PHE A 308 -7.74 8.55 -31.21
N ILE A 309 -7.06 7.49 -30.75
CA ILE A 309 -6.31 6.59 -31.62
C ILE A 309 -7.07 5.28 -31.78
N ARG A 310 -7.28 4.56 -30.67
CA ARG A 310 -7.95 3.26 -30.67
C ARG A 310 -8.41 2.83 -29.28
N GLU A 311 -9.37 1.92 -29.27
CA GLU A 311 -9.71 1.15 -28.08
C GLU A 311 -8.73 -0.03 -27.93
N VAL A 312 -8.11 -0.15 -26.75
CA VAL A 312 -7.22 -1.27 -26.41
C VAL A 312 -8.02 -2.49 -25.94
N CYS A 313 -9.06 -2.25 -25.14
CA CYS A 313 -10.07 -3.24 -24.78
C CYS A 313 -11.33 -2.59 -24.19
N ASP A 314 -12.46 -3.27 -24.35
CA ASP A 314 -13.68 -3.14 -23.55
C ASP A 314 -13.96 -4.48 -22.87
N LEU A 315 -13.76 -4.55 -21.56
CA LEU A 315 -13.92 -5.76 -20.78
C LEU A 315 -15.31 -5.79 -20.14
N PRO A 316 -16.08 -6.89 -20.26
CA PRO A 316 -17.44 -6.99 -19.71
C PRO A 316 -17.45 -7.08 -18.18
N LEU A 317 -18.61 -6.83 -17.57
CA LEU A 317 -18.82 -6.96 -16.12
C LEU A 317 -18.31 -8.33 -15.61
N ALA A 318 -17.51 -8.32 -14.54
CA ALA A 318 -16.83 -9.51 -14.02
C ALA A 318 -17.42 -10.01 -12.70
N GLU A 319 -18.70 -10.38 -12.71
CA GLU A 319 -19.34 -11.03 -11.55
C GLU A 319 -18.93 -12.50 -11.41
N ASP A 320 -18.47 -13.15 -12.49
CA ASP A 320 -18.23 -14.58 -12.62
C ASP A 320 -16.82 -15.05 -12.22
N ILE A 321 -15.95 -14.17 -11.71
CA ILE A 321 -14.60 -14.58 -11.29
C ILE A 321 -14.69 -15.56 -10.12
N PRO A 322 -14.21 -16.82 -10.26
CA PRO A 322 -14.27 -17.81 -9.19
C PRO A 322 -13.53 -17.36 -7.93
N ILE A 323 -13.94 -17.85 -6.75
CA ILE A 323 -13.30 -17.48 -5.48
C ILE A 323 -11.97 -18.19 -5.22
N THR A 324 -11.65 -19.22 -6.02
CA THR A 324 -10.41 -19.97 -5.89
C THR A 324 -9.22 -19.02 -6.01
N SER A 325 -8.28 -19.11 -5.06
CA SER A 325 -7.08 -18.29 -5.05
C SER A 325 -6.27 -18.48 -6.34
N GLY A 326 -6.04 -17.39 -7.07
CA GLY A 326 -5.36 -17.39 -8.36
C GLY A 326 -6.29 -17.19 -9.56
N SER A 327 -7.61 -17.20 -9.34
CA SER A 327 -8.60 -16.82 -10.36
C SER A 327 -8.54 -15.33 -10.65
N VAL A 328 -8.74 -14.96 -11.91
CA VAL A 328 -8.56 -13.61 -12.45
C VAL A 328 -9.64 -13.29 -13.49
N ARG A 329 -9.79 -12.01 -13.84
CA ARG A 329 -10.69 -11.61 -14.92
C ARG A 329 -10.22 -12.15 -16.28
N LYS A 330 -11.16 -12.52 -17.15
CA LYS A 330 -10.91 -12.83 -18.56
C LYS A 330 -10.44 -11.59 -19.35
N GLY A 331 -9.73 -11.82 -20.46
CA GLY A 331 -9.24 -10.78 -21.36
C GLY A 331 -7.96 -10.06 -20.89
N LYS A 332 -7.68 -8.90 -21.48
CA LYS A 332 -6.46 -8.11 -21.22
C LYS A 332 -6.40 -7.60 -19.77
N ARG A 333 -5.46 -8.13 -18.98
CA ARG A 333 -5.19 -7.69 -17.60
C ARG A 333 -3.89 -6.90 -17.52
N LEU A 334 -3.78 -6.05 -16.50
CA LEU A 334 -2.54 -5.35 -16.14
C LEU A 334 -1.90 -4.58 -17.31
N ILE A 335 -2.73 -3.93 -18.14
CA ILE A 335 -2.29 -3.13 -19.28
C ILE A 335 -1.48 -1.94 -18.76
N ARG A 336 -0.23 -1.81 -19.21
CA ARG A 336 0.73 -0.78 -18.77
C ARG A 336 1.66 -0.36 -19.89
N TRP A 337 2.22 0.83 -19.78
CA TRP A 337 3.37 1.24 -20.59
C TRP A 337 4.63 0.48 -20.18
N ARG A 338 5.39 0.02 -21.17
CA ARG A 338 6.76 -0.46 -20.96
C ARG A 338 7.66 0.74 -20.61
N PRO A 339 8.31 0.75 -19.44
CA PRO A 339 8.97 1.95 -18.91
C PRO A 339 10.29 2.31 -19.60
N ASP A 340 10.98 1.34 -20.21
CA ASP A 340 12.28 1.49 -20.89
C ASP A 340 12.18 1.63 -22.42
N MET A 341 11.00 1.35 -22.99
CA MET A 341 10.75 1.43 -24.44
C MET A 341 9.50 2.30 -24.68
N PRO A 342 9.68 3.55 -25.12
CA PRO A 342 8.56 4.46 -25.27
C PRO A 342 7.51 3.96 -26.29
N SER A 343 6.25 4.32 -26.06
CA SER A 343 5.11 3.96 -26.93
C SER A 343 4.87 2.46 -27.12
N THR A 344 5.26 1.62 -26.16
CA THR A 344 4.95 0.20 -26.17
C THR A 344 4.11 -0.16 -24.96
N LEU A 345 2.95 -0.78 -25.19
CA LEU A 345 2.10 -1.35 -24.17
C LEU A 345 2.50 -2.80 -23.90
N TYR A 346 2.22 -3.27 -22.69
CA TYR A 346 2.23 -4.69 -22.37
C TYR A 346 1.04 -5.05 -21.50
N TRP A 347 0.56 -6.28 -21.61
CA TRP A 347 -0.54 -6.81 -20.81
C TRP A 347 -0.40 -8.32 -20.65
N VAL A 348 -1.32 -8.92 -19.88
CA VAL A 348 -1.34 -10.36 -19.62
C VAL A 348 -2.72 -10.92 -19.88
N GLU A 349 -2.79 -12.09 -20.51
CA GLU A 349 -4.04 -12.82 -20.69
C GLU A 349 -3.94 -14.23 -20.07
N ALA A 350 -5.00 -14.60 -19.36
CA ALA A 350 -5.14 -15.90 -18.72
C ALA A 350 -5.64 -16.95 -19.72
N GLN A 351 -4.95 -18.09 -19.80
CA GLN A 351 -5.28 -19.17 -20.73
C GLN A 351 -6.22 -20.23 -20.12
N ASP A 352 -6.43 -20.18 -18.81
CA ASP A 352 -7.40 -21.02 -18.08
C ASP A 352 -8.80 -20.39 -18.04
N GLY A 353 -9.10 -19.45 -18.93
CA GLY A 353 -10.34 -18.67 -18.89
C GLY A 353 -10.50 -17.85 -17.61
N GLY A 354 -9.42 -17.63 -16.85
CA GLY A 354 -9.43 -16.93 -15.57
C GLY A 354 -9.82 -17.81 -14.37
N ASP A 355 -10.10 -19.10 -14.55
CA ASP A 355 -10.45 -20.02 -13.47
C ASP A 355 -9.21 -20.83 -13.03
N ALA A 356 -8.75 -20.59 -11.79
CA ALA A 356 -7.60 -21.30 -11.23
C ALA A 356 -7.82 -22.81 -10.99
N ASN A 357 -9.05 -23.31 -11.08
CA ASN A 357 -9.33 -24.75 -11.03
C ASN A 357 -9.02 -25.46 -12.35
N VAL A 358 -8.97 -24.72 -13.47
CA VAL A 358 -8.68 -25.30 -14.78
C VAL A 358 -7.16 -25.45 -14.93
N ASN A 359 -6.72 -26.66 -15.28
CA ASN A 359 -5.32 -26.95 -15.49
C ASN A 359 -4.93 -26.75 -16.96
N VAL A 360 -4.02 -25.82 -17.22
CA VAL A 360 -3.51 -25.47 -18.57
C VAL A 360 -2.03 -25.10 -18.48
N SER A 361 -1.31 -25.24 -19.59
CA SER A 361 0.05 -24.73 -19.79
C SER A 361 0.14 -24.18 -21.23
N PRO A 362 0.59 -22.93 -21.43
CA PRO A 362 0.86 -21.93 -20.40
C PRO A 362 -0.43 -21.46 -19.71
N ARG A 363 -0.31 -20.92 -18.50
CA ARG A 363 -1.42 -20.36 -17.72
C ARG A 363 -1.64 -18.87 -17.99
N ASP A 364 -0.56 -18.12 -18.14
CA ASP A 364 -0.59 -16.72 -18.51
C ASP A 364 0.33 -16.49 -19.70
N ILE A 365 -0.08 -15.62 -20.62
CA ILE A 365 0.76 -15.13 -21.71
C ILE A 365 0.91 -13.62 -21.55
N VAL A 366 2.15 -13.15 -21.57
CA VAL A 366 2.50 -11.73 -21.54
C VAL A 366 2.67 -11.25 -22.97
N TYR A 367 1.93 -10.21 -23.36
CA TYR A 367 1.96 -9.61 -24.68
C TYR A 367 2.59 -8.23 -24.65
N MET A 368 3.16 -7.81 -25.78
CA MET A 368 3.58 -6.44 -26.06
C MET A 368 3.03 -5.96 -27.40
N GLU A 369 2.76 -4.67 -27.50
CA GLU A 369 2.30 -4.05 -28.74
C GLU A 369 2.66 -2.57 -28.76
N ARG A 370 2.94 -2.01 -29.94
CA ARG A 370 3.13 -0.57 -30.09
C ARG A 370 1.81 0.17 -29.86
N ALA A 371 1.91 1.41 -29.37
CA ALA A 371 0.79 2.32 -29.20
C ALA A 371 0.03 2.49 -30.52
N ASP A 372 0.79 2.76 -31.57
CA ASP A 372 0.35 2.92 -32.95
C ASP A 372 1.05 1.85 -33.82
N PRO A 373 0.43 0.67 -34.00
CA PRO A 373 1.01 -0.43 -34.78
C PRO A 373 1.02 -0.08 -36.27
N LEU A 374 2.14 -0.38 -36.95
CA LEU A 374 2.24 -0.20 -38.40
C LEU A 374 1.53 -1.37 -39.10
N ASN A 375 0.71 -1.09 -40.12
CA ASN A 375 0.14 -2.10 -41.02
C ASN A 375 -0.54 -3.29 -40.30
N ASP A 376 -1.39 -3.01 -39.30
CA ASP A 376 -2.12 -4.04 -38.54
C ASP A 376 -1.22 -5.11 -37.88
N GLU A 377 0.00 -4.72 -37.45
CA GLU A 377 0.93 -5.60 -36.73
C GLU A 377 0.24 -6.22 -35.50
N LYS A 378 0.28 -7.56 -35.42
CA LYS A 378 -0.32 -8.29 -34.30
C LYS A 378 0.52 -8.13 -33.02
N PRO A 379 -0.10 -8.18 -31.84
CA PRO A 379 0.61 -8.21 -30.57
C PRO A 379 1.67 -9.31 -30.53
N GLN A 380 2.87 -8.98 -30.05
CA GLN A 380 3.96 -9.92 -29.87
C GLN A 380 3.83 -10.64 -28.53
N VAL A 381 4.01 -11.96 -28.52
CA VAL A 381 4.22 -12.73 -27.28
C VAL A 381 5.61 -12.41 -26.72
N LEU A 382 5.65 -11.90 -25.49
CA LEU A 382 6.88 -11.65 -24.76
C LEU A 382 7.33 -12.88 -23.96
N LEU A 383 6.40 -13.51 -23.24
CA LEU A 383 6.70 -14.65 -22.39
C LEU A 383 5.43 -15.45 -22.08
N GLU A 384 5.55 -16.77 -22.14
CA GLU A 384 4.55 -17.72 -21.67
C GLU A 384 4.92 -18.23 -20.27
N LEU A 385 3.95 -18.32 -19.38
CA LEU A 385 4.15 -18.64 -17.95
C LEU A 385 3.23 -19.78 -17.53
N ASP A 386 3.76 -20.79 -16.86
CA ASP A 386 2.97 -21.91 -16.33
C ASP A 386 2.19 -21.55 -15.06
N LEU A 387 2.64 -20.50 -14.36
CA LEU A 387 1.98 -19.97 -13.15
C LEU A 387 1.38 -18.59 -13.44
N ARG A 388 0.70 -18.01 -12.44
CA ARG A 388 0.06 -16.70 -12.62
C ARG A 388 1.10 -15.59 -12.63
N TYR A 389 1.05 -14.71 -13.62
CA TYR A 389 1.90 -13.52 -13.71
C TYR A 389 1.69 -12.63 -12.48
N ARG A 390 2.80 -12.08 -11.97
CA ARG A 390 2.81 -11.18 -10.82
C ARG A 390 3.28 -9.78 -11.19
N ARG A 391 4.40 -9.64 -11.89
CA ARG A 391 4.96 -8.35 -12.34
C ARG A 391 6.13 -8.55 -13.30
N THR A 392 6.53 -7.47 -13.96
CA THR A 392 7.81 -7.33 -14.67
C THR A 392 8.60 -6.19 -14.03
N SER A 393 9.89 -6.40 -13.78
CA SER A 393 10.85 -5.33 -13.45
C SER A 393 11.75 -5.13 -14.65
N TRP A 394 11.50 -4.05 -15.38
CA TRP A 394 12.19 -3.71 -16.63
C TRP A 394 13.57 -3.13 -16.37
N CYS A 395 14.57 -3.48 -17.16
CA CYS A 395 15.91 -2.86 -17.10
C CYS A 395 16.19 -2.10 -18.40
N ASN A 396 16.20 -2.82 -19.52
CA ASN A 396 16.40 -2.31 -20.88
C ASN A 396 15.98 -3.38 -21.89
N GLY A 397 16.21 -3.10 -23.18
CA GLY A 397 15.94 -4.04 -24.27
C GLY A 397 16.58 -5.43 -24.17
N SER A 398 17.69 -5.56 -23.44
CA SER A 398 18.39 -6.84 -23.28
C SER A 398 18.09 -7.58 -21.98
N HIS A 399 17.45 -6.93 -20.99
CA HIS A 399 17.17 -7.56 -19.71
C HIS A 399 15.86 -7.06 -19.09
N ALA A 400 15.03 -8.00 -18.63
CA ALA A 400 13.96 -7.73 -17.68
C ALA A 400 13.77 -8.93 -16.75
N LEU A 401 13.21 -8.69 -15.56
CA LEU A 401 12.84 -9.74 -14.61
C LEU A 401 11.32 -9.94 -14.61
N VAL A 402 10.84 -11.11 -15.03
CA VAL A 402 9.41 -11.48 -14.97
C VAL A 402 9.16 -12.40 -13.80
N TYR A 403 8.12 -12.11 -13.01
CA TYR A 403 7.78 -12.85 -11.80
C TYR A 403 6.45 -13.57 -11.98
N GLU A 404 6.43 -14.87 -11.70
CA GLU A 404 5.21 -15.67 -11.62
C GLU A 404 5.05 -16.31 -10.23
N HIS A 405 3.81 -16.60 -9.85
CA HIS A 405 3.45 -17.16 -8.56
C HIS A 405 2.19 -18.02 -8.63
N TRP A 406 2.17 -19.10 -7.86
CA TRP A 406 0.98 -19.94 -7.70
C TRP A 406 0.62 -20.13 -6.24
N TYR A 407 -0.60 -19.74 -5.86
CA TYR A 407 -1.05 -19.78 -4.46
C TYR A 407 -1.09 -21.21 -3.92
N LYS A 408 -1.64 -22.17 -4.67
CA LYS A 408 -1.88 -23.55 -4.19
C LYS A 408 -0.59 -24.26 -3.77
N THR A 409 0.48 -24.10 -4.55
CA THR A 409 1.79 -24.72 -4.28
C THR A 409 2.76 -23.78 -3.59
N ARG A 410 2.37 -22.51 -3.39
CA ARG A 410 3.23 -21.41 -2.93
C ARG A 410 4.44 -21.17 -3.83
N ARG A 411 4.56 -21.80 -5.00
CA ARG A 411 5.72 -21.71 -5.88
C ARG A 411 5.81 -20.31 -6.49
N THR A 412 7.02 -19.78 -6.58
CA THR A 412 7.33 -18.57 -7.35
C THR A 412 8.56 -18.79 -8.20
N ARG A 413 8.53 -18.27 -9.43
CA ARG A 413 9.69 -18.22 -10.32
C ARG A 413 9.97 -16.77 -10.74
N THR A 414 11.25 -16.46 -10.88
CA THR A 414 11.73 -15.22 -11.48
C THR A 414 12.52 -15.57 -12.72
N TRP A 415 12.11 -15.02 -13.85
CA TRP A 415 12.72 -15.22 -15.16
C TRP A 415 13.56 -14.01 -15.54
N VAL A 416 14.71 -14.23 -16.16
CA VAL A 416 15.47 -13.23 -16.91
C VAL A 416 15.10 -13.40 -18.38
N ILE A 417 14.70 -12.32 -19.02
CA ILE A 417 14.34 -12.28 -20.44
C ILE A 417 15.08 -11.15 -21.15
N SER A 418 15.19 -11.25 -22.47
CA SER A 418 15.70 -10.21 -23.37
C SER A 418 14.55 -9.66 -24.22
N PRO A 419 13.83 -8.60 -23.77
CA PRO A 419 12.57 -8.23 -24.39
C PRO A 419 12.64 -7.82 -25.87
N ASP A 420 13.80 -7.32 -26.32
CA ASP A 420 14.00 -6.84 -27.69
C ASP A 420 14.72 -7.88 -28.58
N CYS A 421 15.11 -9.04 -28.02
CA CYS A 421 15.86 -10.08 -28.72
C CYS A 421 15.11 -11.41 -28.69
N LYS A 422 14.42 -11.73 -29.80
CA LYS A 422 13.60 -12.95 -29.93
C LYS A 422 14.41 -14.24 -29.90
N ASP A 423 15.68 -14.19 -30.28
CA ASP A 423 16.56 -15.37 -30.37
C ASP A 423 17.16 -15.78 -29.01
N VAL A 424 16.94 -15.00 -27.96
CA VAL A 424 17.48 -15.28 -26.63
C VAL A 424 16.39 -15.90 -25.75
N SER A 425 16.51 -17.19 -25.48
CA SER A 425 15.57 -17.93 -24.64
C SER A 425 15.53 -17.39 -23.20
N PRO A 426 14.33 -17.22 -22.61
CA PRO A 426 14.15 -16.93 -21.19
C PRO A 426 14.88 -17.92 -20.27
N GLN A 427 15.43 -17.43 -19.15
CA GLN A 427 16.13 -18.26 -18.17
C GLN A 427 15.53 -18.09 -16.76
N VAL A 428 15.37 -19.19 -16.03
CA VAL A 428 14.96 -19.13 -14.62
C VAL A 428 16.15 -18.65 -13.78
N LEU A 429 16.00 -17.48 -13.16
CA LEU A 429 16.99 -16.93 -12.24
C LEU A 429 16.79 -17.44 -10.82
N PHE A 430 15.53 -17.50 -10.37
CA PHE A 430 15.17 -18.02 -9.05
C PHE A 430 13.90 -18.85 -9.13
N GLU A 431 13.91 -19.98 -8.44
CA GLU A 431 12.71 -20.76 -8.16
C GLU A 431 12.70 -21.14 -6.67
N ARG A 432 11.57 -20.89 -6.00
CA ARG A 432 11.45 -21.11 -4.55
C ARG A 432 9.98 -21.21 -4.11
N SER A 433 9.75 -21.66 -2.88
CA SER A 433 8.47 -21.44 -2.20
C SER A 433 8.38 -20.01 -1.69
N SER A 434 7.32 -19.28 -2.02
CA SER A 434 7.04 -17.92 -1.52
C SER A 434 7.04 -17.84 0.01
N GLU A 435 6.72 -18.95 0.69
CA GLU A 435 6.72 -19.05 2.15
C GLU A 435 8.12 -19.19 2.74
N ASP A 436 9.12 -19.66 1.99
CA ASP A 436 10.50 -19.72 2.49
C ASP A 436 11.11 -18.30 2.55
N ALA A 437 11.09 -17.69 3.72
CA ALA A 437 11.65 -16.36 3.94
C ALA A 437 13.19 -16.35 3.96
N TYR A 438 13.83 -17.46 4.32
CA TYR A 438 15.29 -17.54 4.46
C TYR A 438 16.01 -17.56 3.11
N SER A 439 15.42 -18.17 2.09
CA SER A 439 15.97 -18.17 0.72
C SER A 439 15.59 -16.94 -0.12
N ASN A 440 14.84 -15.98 0.44
CA ASN A 440 14.33 -14.85 -0.34
C ASN A 440 15.49 -13.98 -0.88
N PRO A 441 15.66 -13.88 -2.23
CA PRO A 441 16.78 -13.17 -2.84
C PRO A 441 16.64 -11.64 -2.75
N GLY A 442 15.51 -11.12 -2.27
CA GLY A 442 15.22 -9.70 -2.22
C GLY A 442 14.52 -9.20 -3.49
N SER A 443 14.63 -7.90 -3.76
CA SER A 443 14.04 -7.25 -4.92
C SER A 443 15.05 -6.28 -5.54
N PRO A 444 15.01 -6.11 -6.87
CA PRO A 444 15.91 -5.21 -7.57
C PRO A 444 15.73 -3.77 -7.07
N ILE A 445 16.85 -3.05 -6.95
CA ILE A 445 16.83 -1.60 -6.76
C ILE A 445 16.42 -0.94 -8.08
N MET A 446 15.40 -0.09 -7.99
CA MET A 446 14.88 0.65 -9.14
C MET A 446 15.52 2.05 -9.20
N CYS A 447 15.81 2.49 -10.41
CA CYS A 447 16.20 3.84 -10.79
C CYS A 447 15.02 4.53 -11.49
N ARG A 448 14.90 5.84 -11.30
CA ARG A 448 13.89 6.66 -11.99
C ARG A 448 14.53 7.24 -13.25
N THR A 449 13.89 7.07 -14.39
CA THR A 449 14.34 7.60 -15.69
C THR A 449 13.99 9.10 -15.80
N PRO A 450 14.58 9.82 -16.76
CA PRO A 450 14.17 11.19 -17.09
C PRO A 450 12.68 11.31 -17.45
N ALA A 451 12.09 10.26 -18.04
CA ALA A 451 10.67 10.15 -18.35
C ALA A 451 9.76 9.92 -17.12
N GLY A 452 10.33 9.95 -15.91
CA GLY A 452 9.60 9.72 -14.66
C GLY A 452 9.23 8.26 -14.37
N THR A 453 9.53 7.32 -15.28
CA THR A 453 9.30 5.87 -15.12
C THR A 453 10.36 5.20 -14.26
N PHE A 454 10.15 3.94 -13.86
CA PHE A 454 11.12 3.17 -13.07
C PHE A 454 11.64 1.95 -13.82
N VAL A 455 12.97 1.82 -13.88
CA VAL A 455 13.70 0.68 -14.43
C VAL A 455 14.70 0.15 -13.41
N ILE A 456 15.20 -1.08 -13.56
CA ILE A 456 16.24 -1.63 -12.70
C ILE A 456 17.52 -0.80 -12.90
N ALA A 457 18.17 -0.43 -11.80
CA ALA A 457 19.47 0.23 -11.86
C ALA A 457 20.55 -0.78 -12.27
N LYS A 458 21.23 -0.52 -13.40
CA LYS A 458 22.43 -1.26 -13.79
C LYS A 458 23.61 -0.76 -13.01
N ILE A 459 24.39 -1.68 -12.45
CA ILE A 459 25.59 -1.36 -11.71
C ILE A 459 26.79 -1.64 -12.59
N LYS A 460 27.59 -0.60 -12.82
CA LYS A 460 28.90 -0.74 -13.46
C LYS A 460 29.91 -1.12 -12.38
N THR A 461 30.67 -2.17 -12.67
CA THR A 461 31.72 -2.72 -11.81
C THR A 461 33.01 -2.84 -12.63
N LYS A 462 34.12 -3.22 -11.97
CA LYS A 462 35.37 -3.55 -12.68
C LYS A 462 35.33 -4.91 -13.40
N TYR A 463 34.30 -5.72 -13.13
CA TYR A 463 34.11 -7.04 -13.72
C TYR A 463 33.19 -6.95 -14.93
N GLU A 464 33.42 -7.82 -15.91
CA GLU A 464 32.54 -7.96 -17.07
C GLU A 464 31.19 -8.56 -16.67
N GLY A 465 30.13 -8.11 -17.35
CA GLY A 465 28.77 -8.60 -17.15
C GLY A 465 27.77 -7.49 -16.77
N THR A 466 26.50 -7.89 -16.69
CA THR A 466 25.39 -7.01 -16.31
C THR A 466 25.06 -7.23 -14.84
N TYR A 467 25.33 -6.23 -14.01
CA TYR A 467 25.08 -6.31 -12.58
C TYR A 467 23.88 -5.47 -12.16
N ILE A 468 23.15 -5.95 -11.15
CA ILE A 468 22.04 -5.25 -10.49
C ILE A 468 22.19 -5.37 -8.96
N LEU A 469 21.51 -4.50 -8.22
CA LEU A 469 21.43 -4.64 -6.76
C LEU A 469 20.12 -5.29 -6.34
N LEU A 470 20.19 -6.27 -5.45
CA LEU A 470 19.03 -6.84 -4.77
C LEU A 470 19.03 -6.40 -3.30
N LYS A 471 17.94 -5.77 -2.85
CA LYS A 471 17.72 -5.50 -1.42
C LYS A 471 16.70 -6.47 -0.82
N GLY A 472 16.96 -6.96 0.38
CA GLY A 472 16.07 -7.91 1.05
C GLY A 472 15.96 -7.66 2.55
N GLN A 473 14.92 -8.25 3.15
CA GLN A 473 14.71 -8.24 4.60
C GLN A 473 15.66 -9.20 5.35
N GLY A 474 16.20 -10.20 4.65
CA GLY A 474 17.16 -11.19 5.16
C GLY A 474 16.68 -11.90 6.41
N ALA A 475 15.54 -12.61 6.34
CA ALA A 475 15.09 -13.44 7.45
C ALA A 475 16.14 -14.52 7.75
N THR A 476 16.45 -14.72 9.03
CA THR A 476 17.39 -15.76 9.51
C THR A 476 16.87 -16.32 10.83
N PRO A 477 17.39 -17.46 11.33
CA PRO A 477 17.07 -17.96 12.66
C PRO A 477 17.29 -16.92 13.78
N LYS A 478 18.24 -15.98 13.62
CA LYS A 478 18.52 -14.91 14.60
C LYS A 478 17.63 -13.68 14.45
N GLY A 479 16.71 -13.68 13.48
CA GLY A 479 15.87 -12.55 13.12
C GLY A 479 16.25 -11.93 11.78
N SER A 480 15.45 -10.96 11.32
CA SER A 480 15.68 -10.28 10.05
C SER A 480 16.91 -9.38 10.09
N ILE A 481 17.83 -9.62 9.17
CA ILE A 481 19.07 -8.88 8.93
C ILE A 481 19.02 -8.39 7.47
N PRO A 482 18.53 -7.17 7.22
CA PRO A 482 18.42 -6.67 5.85
C PRO A 482 19.78 -6.59 5.16
N PHE A 483 19.76 -6.72 3.84
CA PHE A 483 20.97 -6.83 3.05
C PHE A 483 20.87 -6.13 1.70
N LEU A 484 22.03 -5.99 1.07
CA LEU A 484 22.21 -5.57 -0.31
C LEU A 484 23.21 -6.53 -0.98
N ASP A 485 22.71 -7.27 -1.97
CA ASP A 485 23.51 -8.16 -2.80
C ASP A 485 23.75 -7.51 -4.17
N LEU A 486 24.95 -7.67 -4.70
CA LEU A 486 25.30 -7.39 -6.09
C LEU A 486 25.14 -8.69 -6.89
N LEU A 487 24.27 -8.70 -7.89
CA LEU A 487 23.92 -9.89 -8.67
C LEU A 487 24.36 -9.71 -10.12
N ASN A 488 25.09 -10.68 -10.68
CA ASN A 488 25.20 -10.81 -12.13
C ASN A 488 23.91 -11.46 -12.65
N ILE A 489 23.14 -10.69 -13.42
CA ILE A 489 21.79 -11.09 -13.84
C ILE A 489 21.78 -12.29 -14.80
N ASN A 490 22.88 -12.52 -15.52
CA ASN A 490 22.99 -13.59 -16.52
C ASN A 490 23.42 -14.92 -15.90
N THR A 491 24.28 -14.88 -14.87
CA THR A 491 24.80 -16.10 -14.24
C THR A 491 24.09 -16.47 -12.95
N GLY A 492 23.34 -15.53 -12.35
CA GLY A 492 22.74 -15.70 -11.03
C GLY A 492 23.72 -15.62 -9.86
N VAL A 493 25.02 -15.45 -10.13
CA VAL A 493 26.06 -15.32 -9.11
C VAL A 493 25.88 -13.99 -8.37
N LYS A 494 25.88 -14.04 -7.03
CA LYS A 494 25.68 -12.87 -6.17
C LYS A 494 26.77 -12.72 -5.11
N GLU A 495 27.04 -11.47 -4.77
CA GLU A 495 27.98 -11.06 -3.71
C GLU A 495 27.26 -10.18 -2.69
N ARG A 496 27.41 -10.50 -1.40
CA ARG A 496 26.91 -9.66 -0.29
C ARG A 496 27.80 -8.43 -0.14
N ILE A 497 27.38 -7.28 -0.67
CA ILE A 497 28.18 -6.04 -0.59
C ILE A 497 27.87 -5.21 0.66
N TRP A 498 26.71 -5.42 1.28
CA TRP A 498 26.34 -4.81 2.56
C TRP A 498 25.25 -5.61 3.30
N GLU A 499 25.33 -5.64 4.63
CA GLU A 499 24.25 -6.11 5.52
C GLU A 499 24.12 -5.21 6.76
N SER A 500 22.91 -5.19 7.33
CA SER A 500 22.64 -4.54 8.61
C SER A 500 23.43 -5.19 9.74
N SER A 501 23.77 -4.40 10.77
CA SER A 501 24.30 -4.92 12.03
C SER A 501 23.40 -6.01 12.61
N LYS A 502 23.98 -7.09 13.11
CA LYS A 502 23.24 -8.21 13.73
C LYS A 502 22.86 -7.90 15.18
N GLU A 503 23.66 -7.08 15.86
CA GLU A 503 23.60 -6.95 17.33
C GLU A 503 22.83 -5.70 17.81
N LYS A 504 22.95 -4.56 17.11
CA LYS A 504 22.40 -3.28 17.60
C LYS A 504 21.31 -2.69 16.72
N TYR A 505 21.56 -2.59 15.43
CA TYR A 505 20.72 -1.80 14.52
C TYR A 505 19.91 -2.68 13.57
N TYR A 506 18.76 -2.15 13.17
CA TYR A 506 18.02 -2.60 12.01
C TYR A 506 18.10 -1.51 10.94
N GLU A 507 18.88 -1.76 9.90
CA GLU A 507 19.09 -0.87 8.77
C GLU A 507 18.36 -1.41 7.53
N SER A 508 17.65 -0.58 6.78
CA SER A 508 16.95 -1.00 5.55
C SER A 508 17.18 -0.01 4.42
N VAL A 509 17.55 -0.52 3.24
CA VAL A 509 17.70 0.30 2.03
C VAL A 509 16.33 0.71 1.52
N LEU A 510 16.09 2.02 1.45
CA LEU A 510 14.82 2.60 1.04
C LEU A 510 14.81 2.94 -0.44
N ALA A 511 15.81 3.69 -0.92
CA ALA A 511 15.87 4.16 -2.31
C ALA A 511 17.30 4.33 -2.82
N LEU A 512 17.46 4.27 -4.14
CA LEU A 512 18.66 4.72 -4.84
C LEU A 512 18.68 6.25 -4.92
N MET A 513 19.79 6.86 -4.50
CA MET A 513 20.01 8.31 -4.53
C MET A 513 21.03 8.72 -5.60
N SER A 514 21.89 7.81 -6.07
CA SER A 514 22.68 8.09 -7.27
C SER A 514 21.76 8.25 -8.47
N TYR A 515 21.98 9.32 -9.23
CA TYR A 515 21.23 9.60 -10.45
C TYR A 515 22.14 9.46 -11.67
N ASN A 516 21.63 8.78 -12.68
CA ASN A 516 22.17 8.77 -14.02
C ASN A 516 20.98 8.64 -14.98
N PRO A 517 20.85 9.48 -16.02
CA PRO A 517 19.74 9.42 -16.97
C PRO A 517 19.55 8.06 -17.65
N LYS A 518 20.63 7.28 -17.82
CA LYS A 518 20.60 5.92 -18.39
C LYS A 518 20.39 4.83 -17.34
N CYS A 519 20.20 5.20 -16.08
CA CYS A 519 20.13 4.30 -14.94
C CYS A 519 21.33 3.35 -14.82
N GLU A 520 22.50 3.80 -15.26
CA GLU A 520 23.78 3.13 -15.09
C GLU A 520 24.57 3.82 -13.96
N ILE A 521 24.76 3.12 -12.86
CA ILE A 521 25.39 3.65 -11.65
C ILE A 521 26.74 2.96 -11.45
N GLN A 522 27.80 3.75 -11.29
CA GLN A 522 29.10 3.22 -10.89
C GLN A 522 29.03 2.76 -9.43
N LEU A 523 29.47 1.52 -9.14
CA LEU A 523 29.40 0.97 -7.79
C LEU A 523 30.15 1.83 -6.77
N ASN A 524 31.28 2.42 -7.15
CA ASN A 524 32.10 3.31 -6.31
C ASN A 524 31.51 4.73 -6.15
N GLN A 525 30.38 5.04 -6.80
CA GLN A 525 29.66 6.31 -6.67
C GLN A 525 28.23 6.07 -6.15
N LEU A 526 27.95 4.86 -5.63
CA LEU A 526 26.64 4.47 -5.15
C LEU A 526 26.27 5.27 -3.89
N LYS A 527 25.10 5.93 -3.94
CA LYS A 527 24.45 6.62 -2.84
C LYS A 527 23.07 5.98 -2.63
N LEU A 528 22.78 5.56 -1.41
CA LEU A 528 21.51 4.95 -1.02
C LEU A 528 20.89 5.69 0.16
N LEU A 529 19.57 5.87 0.12
CA LEU A 529 18.80 6.26 1.29
C LEU A 529 18.53 5.03 2.15
N VAL A 530 18.89 5.07 3.42
CA VAL A 530 18.77 3.97 4.38
C VAL A 530 18.00 4.46 5.61
N SER A 531 17.00 3.70 6.10
CA SER A 531 16.51 3.88 7.46
C SER A 531 17.38 3.08 8.42
N LYS A 532 17.72 3.65 9.56
CA LYS A 532 18.43 2.99 10.64
C LYS A 532 17.71 3.25 11.95
N GLU A 533 17.36 2.18 12.63
CA GLU A 533 16.68 2.19 13.93
C GLU A 533 17.31 1.15 14.86
N SER A 534 17.03 1.27 16.16
CA SER A 534 17.42 0.25 17.15
C SER A 534 16.22 -0.09 18.03
N ARG A 535 16.41 -0.96 19.04
CA ARG A 535 15.40 -1.23 20.06
C ARG A 535 14.94 0.04 20.79
N ARG A 536 15.84 1.02 20.95
CA ARG A 536 15.63 2.24 21.76
C ARG A 536 15.70 3.53 20.94
N GLU A 537 16.31 3.50 19.76
CA GLU A 537 16.49 4.67 18.91
C GLU A 537 15.44 4.62 17.78
N PRO A 538 14.60 5.67 17.62
CA PRO A 538 13.62 5.72 16.54
C PRO A 538 14.32 5.75 15.18
N ALA A 539 13.59 5.40 14.13
CA ALA A 539 14.13 5.42 12.78
C ALA A 539 14.60 6.81 12.36
N GLN A 540 15.89 6.89 12.03
CA GLN A 540 16.50 8.03 11.34
C GLN A 540 16.87 7.63 9.91
N TYR A 541 16.95 8.63 9.04
CA TYR A 541 17.36 8.45 7.66
C TYR A 541 18.82 8.86 7.46
N TYR A 542 19.52 8.07 6.66
CA TYR A 542 20.93 8.25 6.33
C TYR A 542 21.13 8.12 4.83
N ILE A 543 22.09 8.90 4.31
CA ILE A 543 22.66 8.69 2.99
C ILE A 543 23.92 7.83 3.16
N LYS A 544 23.90 6.64 2.57
CA LYS A 544 25.03 5.71 2.57
C LYS A 544 25.79 5.79 1.26
N ILE A 545 27.11 5.99 1.32
CA ILE A 545 27.96 6.38 0.17
C ILE A 545 29.11 5.39 0.00
N TRP A 546 29.25 4.80 -1.18
CA TRP A 546 30.37 3.95 -1.59
C TRP A 546 31.54 4.79 -2.14
N PRO A 547 32.78 4.25 -2.17
CA PRO A 547 33.17 2.87 -1.86
C PRO A 547 33.33 2.57 -0.36
N ASP A 548 33.61 3.60 0.46
CA ASP A 548 33.94 3.45 1.88
C ASP A 548 32.74 3.06 2.76
N LYS A 549 31.53 3.14 2.20
CA LYS A 549 30.26 2.86 2.89
C LYS A 549 29.99 3.85 4.03
N ASN A 550 30.52 5.07 3.90
CA ASN A 550 30.28 6.21 4.80
C ASN A 550 28.77 6.47 4.94
N GLN A 551 28.33 6.93 6.11
CA GLN A 551 26.93 7.24 6.40
C GLN A 551 26.81 8.68 6.86
N VAL A 552 25.88 9.43 6.27
CA VAL A 552 25.52 10.79 6.68
C VAL A 552 24.09 10.79 7.15
N GLN A 553 23.86 11.16 8.41
CA GLN A 553 22.53 11.28 8.98
C GLN A 553 21.85 12.53 8.44
N ILE A 554 20.63 12.39 7.90
CA ILE A 554 19.88 13.51 7.30
C ILE A 554 18.61 13.87 8.08
N THR A 555 18.28 13.13 9.14
CA THR A 555 17.19 13.46 10.06
C THR A 555 17.62 13.30 11.50
N ASN A 556 17.04 14.09 12.39
CA ASN A 556 17.30 14.00 13.83
C ASN A 556 15.98 14.04 14.62
N TYR A 557 15.16 13.00 14.45
CA TYR A 557 13.88 12.89 15.14
C TYR A 557 14.08 12.51 16.62
N SER A 558 13.37 13.20 17.52
CA SER A 558 13.33 12.82 18.93
C SER A 558 12.59 11.50 19.13
N HIS A 559 12.79 10.84 20.28
CA HIS A 559 12.00 9.67 20.64
C HIS A 559 10.51 10.07 20.76
N PRO A 560 9.59 9.46 19.98
CA PRO A 560 8.20 9.91 19.93
C PRO A 560 7.46 9.72 21.26
N HIS A 561 7.83 8.69 22.04
CA HIS A 561 7.18 8.33 23.30
C HIS A 561 8.19 8.18 24.45
N PRO A 562 8.81 9.26 24.96
CA PRO A 562 9.90 9.17 25.95
C PRO A 562 9.57 8.31 27.18
N GLN A 563 8.31 8.34 27.62
CA GLN A 563 7.79 7.55 28.73
C GLN A 563 7.82 6.03 28.49
N LEU A 564 7.97 5.58 27.24
CA LEU A 564 8.10 4.18 26.85
C LEU A 564 9.48 3.86 26.26
N ALA A 565 10.46 4.76 26.34
CA ALA A 565 11.79 4.57 25.75
C ALA A 565 12.56 3.38 26.34
N LEU A 566 12.24 3.00 27.57
CA LEU A 566 12.82 1.85 28.29
C LEU A 566 11.89 0.63 28.31
N LEU A 567 10.87 0.57 27.44
CA LEU A 567 10.06 -0.62 27.29
C LEU A 567 10.96 -1.83 26.99
N GLN A 568 10.57 -3.00 27.49
CA GLN A 568 11.31 -4.22 27.21
C GLN A 568 10.67 -4.89 26.00
N LYS A 569 11.51 -5.31 25.05
CA LYS A 569 11.09 -5.98 23.83
C LYS A 569 11.94 -7.24 23.63
N GLU A 570 11.28 -8.38 23.49
CA GLU A 570 11.92 -9.66 23.25
C GLU A 570 11.22 -10.42 22.13
N VAL A 571 11.97 -10.99 21.19
CA VAL A 571 11.44 -11.99 20.26
C VAL A 571 11.56 -13.34 20.94
N ILE A 572 10.42 -13.87 21.41
CA ILE A 572 10.36 -15.15 22.12
C ILE A 572 10.12 -16.31 21.16
N ARG A 573 10.57 -17.50 21.54
CA ARG A 573 10.38 -18.75 20.81
C ARG A 573 9.79 -19.78 21.75
N TYR A 574 8.79 -20.51 21.26
CA TYR A 574 8.08 -21.55 22.00
C TYR A 574 7.56 -22.59 21.01
N GLN A 575 6.92 -23.64 21.52
CA GLN A 575 6.48 -24.76 20.69
C GLN A 575 5.04 -25.14 21.01
N ARG A 576 4.33 -25.52 19.96
CA ARG A 576 3.04 -26.22 20.07
C ARG A 576 3.28 -27.66 20.54
N LYS A 577 2.26 -28.29 21.13
CA LYS A 577 2.34 -29.67 21.66
C LYS A 577 2.81 -30.70 20.62
N ASP A 578 2.56 -30.45 19.33
CA ASP A 578 2.96 -31.29 18.19
C ASP A 578 4.34 -30.94 17.59
N GLY A 579 5.14 -30.10 18.26
CA GLY A 579 6.50 -29.73 17.87
C GLY A 579 6.61 -28.57 16.87
N VAL A 580 5.49 -27.97 16.44
CA VAL A 580 5.55 -26.78 15.56
C VAL A 580 6.19 -25.62 16.31
N LYS A 581 7.26 -25.07 15.72
CA LYS A 581 8.01 -23.93 16.27
C LYS A 581 7.23 -22.64 16.06
N LEU A 582 7.01 -21.91 17.14
CA LEU A 582 6.26 -20.66 17.15
C LEU A 582 7.16 -19.52 17.63
N THR A 583 6.82 -18.30 17.19
CA THR A 583 7.52 -17.09 17.60
C THR A 583 6.52 -16.02 17.95
N ALA A 584 6.87 -15.12 18.86
CA ALA A 584 6.09 -13.92 19.14
C ALA A 584 7.03 -12.78 19.53
N THR A 585 6.52 -11.56 19.56
CA THR A 585 7.25 -10.45 20.20
C THR A 585 6.54 -10.08 21.49
N LEU A 586 7.21 -10.30 22.62
CA LEU A 586 6.73 -9.89 23.94
C LEU A 586 7.22 -8.46 24.23
N TYR A 587 6.27 -7.61 24.61
CA TYR A 587 6.53 -6.28 25.09
C TYR A 587 6.09 -6.16 26.55
N LEU A 588 6.97 -5.62 27.39
CA LEU A 588 6.69 -5.35 28.80
C LEU A 588 6.84 -3.85 29.09
N PRO A 589 6.04 -3.31 30.02
CA PRO A 589 6.17 -1.93 30.47
C PRO A 589 7.60 -1.61 30.95
N PRO A 590 8.04 -0.36 30.81
CA PRO A 590 9.32 0.08 31.38
C PRO A 590 9.42 -0.25 32.88
N GLY A 591 10.57 -0.74 33.31
CA GLY A 591 10.85 -1.03 34.72
C GLY A 591 10.24 -2.31 35.29
N TYR A 592 9.39 -3.03 34.54
CA TYR A 592 8.74 -4.24 35.04
C TYR A 592 9.73 -5.37 35.34
N ASN A 593 9.64 -5.96 36.53
CA ASN A 593 10.37 -7.13 36.96
C ASN A 593 9.39 -8.23 37.42
N PRO A 594 9.27 -9.35 36.67
CA PRO A 594 8.34 -10.43 37.00
C PRO A 594 8.51 -11.01 38.42
N SER A 595 9.73 -10.96 38.97
CA SER A 595 10.03 -11.51 40.29
C SER A 595 9.61 -10.60 41.44
N GLU A 596 9.47 -9.29 41.20
CA GLU A 596 9.19 -8.28 42.24
C GLU A 596 7.75 -7.74 42.11
N ASP A 597 7.30 -7.46 40.89
CA ASP A 597 6.03 -6.77 40.64
C ASP A 597 4.84 -7.73 40.59
N GLY A 598 5.11 -9.04 40.54
CA GLY A 598 4.08 -10.04 40.27
C GLY A 598 3.51 -9.91 38.85
N PRO A 599 2.46 -10.67 38.53
CA PRO A 599 2.14 -10.95 37.14
C PRO A 599 1.20 -9.90 36.50
N LEU A 600 1.53 -9.41 35.28
CA LEU A 600 0.75 -8.38 34.55
C LEU A 600 -0.45 -8.92 33.75
N PRO A 601 -1.51 -8.12 33.52
CA PRO A 601 -2.49 -8.41 32.48
C PRO A 601 -1.84 -8.34 31.09
N CYS A 602 -2.29 -9.18 30.15
CA CYS A 602 -1.65 -9.34 28.84
C CYS A 602 -2.64 -9.24 27.67
N LEU A 603 -2.32 -8.39 26.69
CA LEU A 603 -3.05 -8.32 25.42
C LEU A 603 -2.36 -9.19 24.37
N ILE A 604 -3.10 -10.09 23.74
CA ILE A 604 -2.59 -10.92 22.65
C ILE A 604 -3.11 -10.36 21.32
N TRP A 605 -2.19 -9.88 20.50
CA TRP A 605 -2.49 -9.35 19.16
C TRP A 605 -2.01 -10.31 18.10
N SER A 606 -2.93 -11.05 17.48
CA SER A 606 -2.57 -12.15 16.58
C SER A 606 -3.43 -12.18 15.34
N TYR A 607 -2.85 -12.65 14.24
CA TYR A 607 -3.56 -12.97 13.01
C TYR A 607 -3.08 -14.33 12.47
N PRO A 608 -3.95 -15.35 12.37
CA PRO A 608 -3.56 -16.65 11.85
C PRO A 608 -3.06 -16.60 10.41
N GLY A 609 -2.09 -17.44 10.06
CA GLY A 609 -1.55 -17.56 8.72
C GLY A 609 -1.64 -19.00 8.20
N GLU A 610 -2.00 -19.18 6.93
CA GLU A 610 -1.97 -20.48 6.26
C GLU A 610 -0.57 -20.81 5.75
N PHE A 611 -0.12 -22.04 5.97
CA PHE A 611 1.19 -22.54 5.51
C PHE A 611 1.07 -23.89 4.82
N LYS A 612 1.91 -24.14 3.81
CA LYS A 612 2.05 -25.46 3.17
C LYS A 612 3.16 -26.33 3.78
N SER A 613 3.90 -25.83 4.78
CA SER A 613 4.91 -26.59 5.52
C SER A 613 5.14 -26.06 6.94
N ARG A 614 5.45 -26.97 7.88
CA ARG A 614 5.87 -26.64 9.25
C ARG A 614 7.16 -25.83 9.28
N GLU A 615 8.10 -26.13 8.39
CA GLU A 615 9.40 -25.47 8.32
C GLU A 615 9.23 -23.97 8.03
N ALA A 616 8.41 -23.63 7.03
CA ALA A 616 8.17 -22.23 6.66
C ALA A 616 7.36 -21.46 7.71
N ALA A 617 6.44 -22.15 8.41
CA ALA A 617 5.70 -21.60 9.55
C ALA A 617 6.63 -21.25 10.73
N GLY A 618 7.67 -22.05 10.97
CA GLY A 618 8.62 -21.85 12.05
C GLY A 618 9.74 -20.84 11.77
N GLN A 619 9.80 -20.24 10.58
CA GLN A 619 10.86 -19.29 10.24
C GLN A 619 10.67 -17.93 10.92
N VAL A 620 11.76 -17.39 11.47
CA VAL A 620 11.78 -16.09 12.15
C VAL A 620 11.82 -14.96 11.11
N ARG A 621 10.78 -14.12 11.09
CA ARG A 621 10.62 -13.01 10.12
C ARG A 621 10.72 -11.62 10.75
N ARG A 622 11.03 -11.52 12.04
CA ARG A 622 11.10 -10.27 12.78
C ARG A 622 12.53 -10.01 13.25
N SER A 623 12.92 -8.75 13.32
CA SER A 623 14.21 -8.35 13.88
C SER A 623 14.04 -7.96 15.35
N PRO A 624 14.90 -8.46 16.26
CA PRO A 624 14.94 -7.98 17.63
C PRO A 624 15.37 -6.50 17.71
N ASN A 625 16.09 -6.00 16.71
CA ASN A 625 16.67 -4.66 16.69
C ASN A 625 15.73 -3.56 16.17
N LYS A 626 14.50 -3.91 15.77
CA LYS A 626 13.56 -2.92 15.24
C LYS A 626 12.95 -2.06 16.36
N PHE A 627 12.81 -0.76 16.14
CA PHE A 627 12.11 0.14 17.06
C PHE A 627 10.63 -0.21 17.20
N ALA A 628 10.07 -0.05 18.41
CA ALA A 628 8.67 -0.29 18.69
C ALA A 628 7.82 0.93 18.29
N ARG A 629 7.10 0.84 17.17
CA ARG A 629 6.22 1.94 16.71
C ARG A 629 4.87 1.83 17.39
N ILE A 630 4.53 2.84 18.17
CA ILE A 630 3.27 2.90 18.91
C ILE A 630 2.34 3.85 18.16
N SER A 631 1.10 3.41 17.94
CA SER A 631 0.04 4.16 17.27
C SER A 631 -1.30 3.84 17.91
N SER A 632 -2.32 4.68 17.65
CA SER A 632 -3.68 4.50 18.17
C SER A 632 -4.36 3.17 17.77
N ASN A 633 -3.88 2.55 16.68
CA ASN A 633 -4.53 1.37 16.10
C ASN A 633 -3.90 0.04 16.53
N PHE A 634 -2.92 0.08 17.44
CA PHE A 634 -2.16 -1.10 17.86
C PHE A 634 -2.06 -1.15 19.40
N PRO A 635 -2.12 -2.34 20.02
CA PRO A 635 -2.26 -2.45 21.47
C PRO A 635 -1.03 -2.02 22.29
N LEU A 636 0.10 -1.69 21.65
CA LEU A 636 1.32 -1.24 22.35
C LEU A 636 1.10 0.02 23.20
N LEU A 637 0.06 0.83 22.92
CA LEU A 637 -0.29 1.96 23.77
C LEU A 637 -0.63 1.54 25.22
N TRP A 638 -1.13 0.32 25.40
CA TRP A 638 -1.47 -0.22 26.73
C TRP A 638 -0.26 -0.56 27.60
N LEU A 639 0.96 -0.56 27.04
CA LEU A 639 2.19 -0.61 27.85
C LEU A 639 2.26 0.57 28.82
N ALA A 640 1.77 1.76 28.41
CA ALA A 640 1.69 2.94 29.28
C ALA A 640 0.64 2.81 30.40
N ARG A 641 -0.15 1.73 30.38
CA ARG A 641 -1.16 1.37 31.38
C ARG A 641 -0.79 0.11 32.15
N GLY A 642 0.44 -0.37 32.04
CA GLY A 642 0.91 -1.55 32.78
C GLY A 642 0.49 -2.89 32.16
N PHE A 643 0.01 -2.93 30.92
CA PHE A 643 -0.27 -4.19 30.25
C PHE A 643 0.98 -4.74 29.58
N ALA A 644 1.19 -6.05 29.67
CA ALA A 644 2.05 -6.76 28.73
C ALA A 644 1.34 -6.87 27.36
N VAL A 645 2.12 -6.92 26.28
CA VAL A 645 1.57 -7.14 24.93
C VAL A 645 2.35 -8.26 24.26
N LEU A 646 1.65 -9.34 23.93
CA LEU A 646 2.15 -10.39 23.07
C LEU A 646 1.72 -10.09 21.62
N ALA A 647 2.63 -9.53 20.84
CA ALA A 647 2.37 -9.11 19.48
C ALA A 647 2.80 -10.16 18.46
N ASP A 648 1.96 -10.35 17.44
CA ASP A 648 2.16 -11.25 16.31
C ASP A 648 2.65 -12.65 16.73
N PRO A 649 2.03 -13.34 17.72
CA PRO A 649 2.35 -14.74 17.92
C PRO A 649 2.02 -15.51 16.64
N THR A 650 2.94 -16.34 16.18
CA THR A 650 2.71 -17.19 15.03
C THR A 650 1.57 -18.15 15.38
N ILE A 651 0.48 -18.08 14.63
CA ILE A 651 -0.65 -19.02 14.72
C ILE A 651 -0.77 -19.68 13.34
N PRO A 652 0.06 -20.71 13.07
CA PRO A 652 0.10 -21.33 11.75
C PRO A 652 -1.02 -22.35 11.62
N ILE A 653 -1.76 -22.23 10.51
CA ILE A 653 -2.73 -23.20 10.05
C ILE A 653 -2.07 -23.95 8.89
N ILE A 654 -1.62 -25.17 9.17
CA ILE A 654 -0.76 -25.93 8.28
C ILE A 654 -1.61 -26.95 7.52
N GLY A 655 -1.56 -26.89 6.18
CA GLY A 655 -2.10 -27.93 5.29
C GLY A 655 -0.97 -28.51 4.46
N GLU A 656 -0.43 -29.67 4.86
CA GLU A 656 0.69 -30.34 4.19
C GLU A 656 0.19 -31.34 3.13
N GLY A 657 0.90 -31.40 1.99
CA GLY A 657 0.50 -32.23 0.86
C GLY A 657 -0.89 -31.84 0.33
N ASP A 658 -1.78 -32.83 0.26
CA ASP A 658 -3.14 -32.69 -0.23
C ASP A 658 -4.15 -32.28 0.85
N GLN A 659 -3.73 -32.16 2.13
CA GLN A 659 -4.62 -31.67 3.19
C GLN A 659 -4.81 -30.17 3.08
N GLU A 660 -6.06 -29.72 3.22
CA GLU A 660 -6.39 -28.31 3.23
C GLU A 660 -6.24 -27.75 4.64
N ALA A 661 -5.69 -26.55 4.73
CA ALA A 661 -5.47 -25.88 6.02
C ALA A 661 -6.78 -25.72 6.82
N ASN A 662 -7.91 -25.60 6.12
CA ASN A 662 -9.23 -25.42 6.71
C ASN A 662 -9.78 -26.66 7.42
N ASP A 663 -9.31 -27.87 7.08
CA ASP A 663 -9.85 -29.12 7.63
C ASP A 663 -9.59 -29.26 9.14
N ARG A 664 -8.47 -28.68 9.62
CA ARG A 664 -8.06 -28.69 11.04
C ARG A 664 -7.90 -27.27 11.60
N TYR A 665 -8.60 -26.30 11.02
CA TYR A 665 -8.41 -24.88 11.34
C TYR A 665 -8.56 -24.58 12.84
N ILE A 666 -9.68 -24.99 13.45
CA ILE A 666 -9.99 -24.69 14.85
C ILE A 666 -9.00 -25.39 15.79
N GLU A 667 -8.69 -26.66 15.53
CA GLU A 667 -7.74 -27.42 16.35
C GLU A 667 -6.35 -26.76 16.37
N GLN A 668 -5.81 -26.42 15.18
CA GLN A 668 -4.50 -25.78 15.07
C GLN A 668 -4.47 -24.39 15.66
N LEU A 669 -5.58 -23.64 15.52
CA LEU A 669 -5.77 -22.34 16.14
C LEU A 669 -5.69 -22.44 17.67
N VAL A 670 -6.49 -23.31 18.28
CA VAL A 670 -6.55 -23.51 19.74
C VAL A 670 -5.19 -23.97 20.26
N ALA A 671 -4.57 -24.97 19.63
CA ALA A 671 -3.29 -25.49 20.06
C ALA A 671 -2.16 -24.43 20.01
N SER A 672 -2.20 -23.51 19.03
CA SER A 672 -1.23 -22.42 18.95
C SER A 672 -1.49 -21.33 20.00
N ALA A 673 -2.75 -21.03 20.27
CA ALA A 673 -3.16 -20.08 21.31
C ALA A 673 -2.79 -20.60 22.71
N GLU A 674 -3.06 -21.88 23.00
CA GLU A 674 -2.63 -22.54 24.25
C GLU A 674 -1.12 -22.45 24.43
N ALA A 675 -0.34 -22.74 23.40
CA ALA A 675 1.11 -22.66 23.46
C ALA A 675 1.61 -21.23 23.76
N ALA A 676 0.96 -20.22 23.19
CA ALA A 676 1.27 -18.82 23.44
C ALA A 676 0.94 -18.41 24.89
N VAL A 677 -0.21 -18.84 25.41
CA VAL A 677 -0.62 -18.60 26.79
C VAL A 677 0.32 -19.28 27.79
N ASN A 678 0.65 -20.55 27.56
CA ASN A 678 1.55 -21.29 28.43
C ASN A 678 2.94 -20.62 28.50
N GLU A 679 3.44 -20.11 27.38
CA GLU A 679 4.73 -19.42 27.36
C GLU A 679 4.72 -18.09 28.13
N ILE A 680 3.64 -17.29 28.05
CA ILE A 680 3.55 -16.05 28.84
C ILE A 680 3.38 -16.33 30.35
N VAL A 681 2.62 -17.36 30.71
CA VAL A 681 2.44 -17.78 32.12
C VAL A 681 3.77 -18.26 32.70
N ARG A 682 4.51 -19.08 31.95
CA ARG A 682 5.87 -19.54 32.34
C ARG A 682 6.84 -18.38 32.60
N ARG A 683 6.62 -17.23 31.96
CA ARG A 683 7.44 -16.01 32.11
C ARG A 683 6.94 -15.07 33.22
N GLY A 684 5.96 -15.48 34.02
CA GLY A 684 5.46 -14.67 35.13
C GLY A 684 4.53 -13.53 34.70
N VAL A 685 3.84 -13.65 33.56
CA VAL A 685 2.77 -12.73 33.14
C VAL A 685 1.41 -13.39 33.42
N ARG A 686 0.45 -12.66 34.04
CA ARG A 686 -0.78 -13.29 34.59
C ARG A 686 -1.77 -13.58 33.49
N PHE A 687 -2.41 -14.74 33.61
CA PHE A 687 -3.68 -15.04 32.99
C PHE A 687 -4.81 -14.41 33.84
N SER A 688 -5.09 -13.12 33.67
CA SER A 688 -6.28 -12.49 34.31
C SER A 688 -7.23 -11.85 33.31
N LEU A 689 -6.73 -11.32 32.19
CA LEU A 689 -7.55 -10.91 31.04
C LEU A 689 -6.72 -10.98 29.75
N VAL A 690 -7.12 -11.85 28.82
CA VAL A 690 -6.61 -11.88 27.43
C VAL A 690 -7.67 -11.25 26.53
N PHE A 691 -7.32 -10.13 25.88
CA PHE A 691 -8.10 -9.63 24.76
C PHE A 691 -7.42 -10.04 23.45
N VAL A 692 -8.06 -10.95 22.71
CA VAL A 692 -7.67 -11.27 21.33
C VAL A 692 -8.34 -10.30 20.39
N PHE A 693 -7.57 -9.40 19.81
CA PHE A 693 -8.04 -8.53 18.76
C PHE A 693 -7.68 -9.12 17.40
N CYS A 694 -8.70 -9.39 16.59
CA CYS A 694 -8.56 -9.75 15.19
C CYS A 694 -9.20 -8.65 14.33
N GLN A 695 -8.44 -8.05 13.42
CA GLN A 695 -9.01 -7.15 12.41
C GLN A 695 -9.66 -8.01 11.31
N THR A 696 -10.97 -7.89 11.10
CA THR A 696 -11.80 -8.52 10.02
C THR A 696 -12.65 -9.74 10.47
N ILE A 697 -13.28 -10.45 9.51
CA ILE A 697 -14.29 -11.55 9.57
C ILE A 697 -14.07 -12.59 10.69
N TYR A 698 -12.88 -12.64 11.26
CA TYR A 698 -12.47 -13.40 12.43
C TYR A 698 -12.92 -12.79 13.78
N VAL A 699 -14.03 -12.04 13.83
CA VAL A 699 -14.70 -11.73 15.12
C VAL A 699 -15.21 -13.03 15.78
N PHE A 700 -15.48 -14.07 14.98
CA PHE A 700 -15.75 -15.42 15.46
C PHE A 700 -14.58 -16.02 16.25
N LEU A 701 -13.34 -15.63 15.89
CA LEU A 701 -12.09 -16.02 16.52
C LEU A 701 -12.00 -15.45 17.94
N SER A 702 -12.42 -14.20 18.12
CA SER A 702 -12.56 -13.61 19.45
C SER A 702 -13.49 -14.47 20.29
N VAL A 703 -14.68 -14.85 19.80
CA VAL A 703 -15.67 -15.62 20.58
C VAL A 703 -15.23 -17.06 20.89
N HIS A 704 -14.69 -17.81 19.91
CA HIS A 704 -14.23 -19.19 20.15
C HIS A 704 -12.95 -19.25 21.00
N CYS A 705 -11.99 -18.35 20.77
CA CYS A 705 -10.87 -18.23 21.68
C CYS A 705 -11.34 -17.79 23.08
N PHE A 706 -12.28 -16.83 23.20
CA PHE A 706 -12.84 -16.41 24.49
C PHE A 706 -13.58 -17.55 25.21
N LEU A 707 -14.31 -18.41 24.49
CA LEU A 707 -14.98 -19.59 25.03
C LEU A 707 -13.97 -20.65 25.51
N CYS A 708 -12.89 -20.89 24.77
CA CYS A 708 -11.79 -21.72 25.23
C CYS A 708 -11.07 -21.09 26.45
N PHE A 709 -10.94 -19.77 26.50
CA PHE A 709 -10.29 -19.06 27.61
C PHE A 709 -11.14 -19.02 28.89
N LEU A 710 -12.48 -18.96 28.78
CA LEU A 710 -13.39 -19.02 29.92
C LEU A 710 -13.41 -20.39 30.60
N TYR A 711 -13.11 -21.47 29.88
CA TYR A 711 -13.03 -22.82 30.45
C TYR A 711 -11.76 -23.08 31.27
N TRP A 712 -10.80 -22.16 31.25
CA TRP A 712 -9.48 -22.29 31.90
C TRP A 712 -9.24 -21.21 32.97
N GLY A 713 -10.29 -20.47 33.35
CA GLY A 713 -10.27 -19.46 34.42
C GLY A 713 -10.52 -20.04 35.80
#